data_AF-A0A419F2K7-F1
#
_entry.id   AF-A0A419F2K7-F1
#
_cell.length_a   1.000
_cell.length_b   1.000
_cell.length_c   1.000
_cell.angle_alpha   90.00
_cell.angle_beta   90.00
_cell.angle_gamma   90.00
#
_symmetry.space_group_name_H-M   'P 1'
#
loop_
_entity.id
_entity.type
_entity.pdbx_description
1 polymer ?
#
loop_
_entity_poly.entity_id
_entity_poly.type
_entity_poly.pdbx_seq_one_letter_code
_entity_poly.pdbx_strand_id
1 'polypeptide(L)'
;SGVTFGNANSLTSTATFPGEGTYQLQLSSTDGALTTTDIVQVIVNPAPVNQAPVVNAGTDKVVAPPTSIVNLNGTATDDGLPNPPSTLSITWTQVSGPSGVTFGNANSLITTATFPASGTFRLMLSANDGSLTSQDTIIINRTSTPVVNAGVNQQITMPLDSVQLTGTATDDSLPNPPGALTILWSKSSGPGTITFSNISSLSTRAKFSVAGTYVIRLTATDGVSQGTDTAIVVVKQALPIPASLKTVQVPGPNNMSGFDFTQFIINNDAAIKLGKALFWDAQVGSDGIQACANCHFAAGADNRSKNQVHPGTTNSFNFSKAPNMQLDISMFPLSKNKSDDDVIGSQGVFNTQFNDIVLGNDVESGTVVPDGVFNVSGVNVRRVTGRNAPSVINAVYNYRNFWDGRANHFFNGVTPFGMRDQNAKVFKIIGTTVNPVSIAIPLSSLASQAVGPPLNSNEMSFSGKAFAKLGKKLLALRPLAKQLVSSSDSRFGSVSRSPALGLDTSVTYVSLIQAAFNSQWWNSNNVITFVNGQPVISDPKDSLTTDEFTVMEANFSLFWGLAIQAYEQTLVSDDSKFDKFREGSASLTAQEQQGLNLFMGKGRCINCHSGPEFTNASVSVFNSQGPIDRMIMKNGDPALYDIGYYNIAIRGTNEDIGIGGNILNFPLGISKQNSDGTVIDSFSVINPNNFQIPGPIQNGERVAVNGAFKVPSLRNIELTAPYFHNGGKATLKELMVAYNAGNLFRVENINDMPPDILPLNLASSEEDAIVAFLLTLTDERVRNQSAPFDHPQLFIPNGHPGDQFSVTNDGSGKATDNLIELVAVGNSGGSPIVPFLNANPFLGKNGAEVDIRNIKSDDKPGDFSLSQNYPNPFNPVTKIQYSLPVNSEVKLVIYDMLGQEVKTLVDIKQESGNYVVNWQPDALASGIYIYRLEAKAEGSARRFINSKKMIYLK
;
A
#
# COMPACT_ATOMS: atom_id res chain seq x y z
N SER A 1 -29.05 1.67 -110.65
CA SER A 1 -28.12 1.59 -111.79
C SER A 1 -26.74 1.22 -111.26
N GLY A 2 -25.96 0.44 -112.01
CA GLY A 2 -24.61 0.00 -111.60
C GLY A 2 -24.46 -1.47 -111.18
N VAL A 3 -25.51 -2.29 -111.29
CA VAL A 3 -25.40 -3.75 -111.17
C VAL A 3 -24.76 -4.30 -112.44
N THR A 4 -23.71 -5.11 -112.31
CA THR A 4 -23.03 -5.75 -113.45
C THR A 4 -23.34 -7.25 -113.46
N PHE A 5 -23.49 -7.81 -114.65
CA PHE A 5 -23.74 -9.24 -114.85
C PHE A 5 -22.53 -9.88 -115.53
N GLY A 6 -22.14 -11.08 -115.09
CA GLY A 6 -21.06 -11.84 -115.73
C GLY A 6 -21.36 -12.15 -117.20
N ASN A 7 -22.56 -12.66 -117.50
CA ASN A 7 -23.10 -12.78 -118.86
C ASN A 7 -24.63 -12.65 -118.83
N ALA A 8 -25.16 -11.50 -119.26
CA ALA A 8 -26.59 -11.18 -119.15
C ALA A 8 -27.49 -11.98 -120.11
N ASN A 9 -26.91 -12.71 -121.08
CA ASN A 9 -27.65 -13.49 -122.08
C ASN A 9 -27.64 -15.01 -121.81
N SER A 10 -27.04 -15.44 -120.69
CA SER A 10 -27.02 -16.84 -120.27
C SER A 10 -28.19 -17.15 -119.32
N LEU A 11 -28.80 -18.34 -119.44
CA LEU A 11 -29.82 -18.84 -118.49
C LEU A 11 -29.29 -18.96 -117.05
N THR A 12 -27.97 -18.97 -116.86
CA THR A 12 -27.32 -18.91 -115.55
C THR A 12 -26.26 -17.81 -115.57
N SER A 13 -26.35 -16.86 -114.65
CA SER A 13 -25.46 -15.70 -114.57
C SER A 13 -25.22 -15.28 -113.12
N THR A 14 -24.13 -14.54 -112.87
CA THR A 14 -23.84 -13.92 -111.58
C THR A 14 -24.02 -12.41 -111.69
N ALA A 15 -24.69 -11.81 -110.70
CA ALA A 15 -24.88 -10.37 -110.59
C ALA A 15 -24.00 -9.81 -109.45
N THR A 16 -23.27 -8.73 -109.71
CA THR A 16 -22.48 -8.00 -108.70
C THR A 16 -23.12 -6.64 -108.46
N PHE A 17 -23.33 -6.31 -107.18
CA PHE A 17 -24.03 -5.10 -106.75
C PHE A 17 -23.03 -4.08 -106.19
N PRO A 18 -23.18 -2.77 -106.51
CA PRO A 18 -22.18 -1.75 -106.16
C PRO A 18 -22.26 -1.24 -104.71
N GLY A 19 -23.30 -1.62 -103.95
CA GLY A 19 -23.49 -1.20 -102.55
C GLY A 19 -24.83 -1.67 -101.98
N GLU A 20 -25.11 -1.33 -100.71
CA GLU A 20 -26.37 -1.63 -100.04
C GLU A 20 -27.57 -1.06 -100.78
N GLY A 21 -28.68 -1.78 -100.78
CA GLY A 21 -29.91 -1.33 -101.40
C GLY A 21 -30.82 -2.45 -101.88
N THR A 22 -32.03 -2.05 -102.27
CA THR A 22 -32.99 -2.93 -102.96
C THR A 22 -32.83 -2.74 -104.46
N TYR A 23 -32.44 -3.79 -105.15
CA TYR A 23 -32.28 -3.82 -106.59
C TYR A 23 -33.37 -4.68 -107.21
N GLN A 24 -34.06 -4.16 -108.22
CA GLN A 24 -34.96 -4.94 -109.05
C GLN A 24 -34.24 -5.31 -110.34
N LEU A 25 -34.06 -6.61 -110.55
CA LEU A 25 -33.45 -7.15 -111.76
C LEU A 25 -34.58 -7.72 -112.62
N GLN A 26 -34.71 -7.21 -113.84
CA GLN A 26 -35.74 -7.63 -114.78
C GLN A 26 -35.12 -8.63 -115.76
N LEU A 27 -35.69 -9.84 -115.82
CA LEU A 27 -35.44 -10.80 -116.88
C LEU A 27 -36.48 -10.56 -117.98
N SER A 28 -36.03 -10.38 -119.23
CA SER A 28 -36.92 -10.23 -120.39
C SER A 28 -36.70 -11.37 -121.37
N SER A 29 -37.77 -11.98 -121.87
CA SER A 29 -37.75 -13.00 -122.91
C SER A 29 -38.64 -12.58 -124.07
N THR A 30 -38.15 -12.72 -125.31
CA THR A 30 -38.88 -12.35 -126.52
C THR A 30 -38.67 -13.37 -127.63
N ASP A 31 -39.72 -13.61 -128.42
CA ASP A 31 -39.69 -14.46 -129.62
C ASP A 31 -39.51 -13.65 -130.93
N GLY A 32 -39.27 -12.34 -130.81
CA GLY A 32 -39.16 -11.42 -131.94
C GLY A 32 -40.47 -10.74 -132.34
N ALA A 33 -41.62 -11.07 -131.72
CA ALA A 33 -42.91 -10.39 -131.94
C ALA A 33 -43.54 -9.87 -130.63
N LEU A 34 -43.41 -10.60 -129.51
CA LEU A 34 -43.89 -10.20 -128.18
C LEU A 34 -42.79 -10.38 -127.12
N THR A 35 -42.85 -9.59 -126.04
CA THR A 35 -41.89 -9.67 -124.94
C THR A 35 -42.63 -9.89 -123.63
N THR A 36 -42.18 -10.86 -122.83
CA THR A 36 -42.61 -11.03 -121.45
C THR A 36 -41.44 -10.72 -120.52
N THR A 37 -41.73 -10.21 -119.33
CA THR A 37 -40.71 -9.89 -118.36
C THR A 37 -41.12 -10.37 -116.98
N ASP A 38 -40.15 -10.83 -116.20
CA ASP A 38 -40.30 -11.09 -114.77
C ASP A 38 -39.25 -10.30 -113.99
N ILE A 39 -39.57 -9.93 -112.76
CA ILE A 39 -38.70 -9.11 -111.92
C ILE A 39 -38.38 -9.88 -110.65
N VAL A 40 -37.09 -10.08 -110.41
CA VAL A 40 -36.60 -10.52 -109.11
C VAL A 40 -36.10 -9.31 -108.32
N GLN A 41 -36.60 -9.17 -107.10
CA GLN A 41 -36.10 -8.17 -106.17
C GLN A 41 -35.00 -8.79 -105.31
N VAL A 42 -33.81 -8.22 -105.38
CA VAL A 42 -32.65 -8.60 -104.58
C VAL A 42 -32.37 -7.48 -103.58
N ILE A 43 -32.39 -7.80 -102.30
CA ILE A 43 -32.08 -6.87 -101.22
C ILE A 43 -30.67 -7.18 -100.73
N VAL A 44 -29.75 -6.23 -100.87
CA VAL A 44 -28.39 -6.31 -100.32
C VAL A 44 -28.37 -5.50 -99.02
N ASN A 45 -28.40 -6.21 -97.89
CA ASN A 45 -28.39 -5.61 -96.55
C ASN A 45 -26.95 -5.33 -96.07
N PRO A 46 -26.73 -4.32 -95.18
CA PRO A 46 -25.47 -4.15 -94.47
C PRO A 46 -25.07 -5.43 -93.73
N ALA A 47 -23.75 -5.67 -93.62
CA ALA A 47 -23.24 -6.64 -92.65
C ALA A 47 -23.65 -6.18 -91.24
N PRO A 48 -24.17 -7.06 -90.37
CA PRO A 48 -24.56 -6.65 -89.03
C PRO A 48 -23.34 -6.09 -88.28
N VAL A 49 -23.51 -4.91 -87.70
CA VAL A 49 -22.44 -4.20 -86.97
C VAL A 49 -22.32 -4.83 -85.59
N ASN A 50 -21.12 -5.30 -85.25
CA ASN A 50 -20.84 -5.87 -83.93
C ASN A 50 -21.14 -4.86 -82.82
N GLN A 51 -21.98 -5.22 -81.85
CA GLN A 51 -22.19 -4.43 -80.65
C GLN A 51 -21.37 -4.98 -79.49
N ALA A 52 -20.85 -4.10 -78.64
CA ALA A 52 -20.16 -4.56 -77.44
C ALA A 52 -21.13 -5.28 -76.50
N PRO A 53 -20.66 -6.29 -75.73
CA PRO A 53 -21.48 -6.98 -74.75
C PRO A 53 -22.16 -6.02 -73.75
N VAL A 54 -23.32 -6.39 -73.21
CA VAL A 54 -23.95 -5.68 -72.09
C VAL A 54 -23.62 -6.42 -70.81
N VAL A 55 -23.02 -5.75 -69.83
CA VAL A 55 -22.54 -6.35 -68.58
C VAL A 55 -23.05 -5.60 -67.36
N ASN A 56 -23.39 -6.34 -66.30
CA ASN A 56 -23.77 -5.80 -64.99
C ASN A 56 -23.14 -6.65 -63.88
N ALA A 57 -22.36 -6.02 -63.00
CA ALA A 57 -21.63 -6.65 -61.90
C ALA A 57 -22.49 -6.87 -60.64
N GLY A 58 -23.71 -6.34 -60.61
CA GLY A 58 -24.64 -6.39 -59.49
C GLY A 58 -24.51 -5.17 -58.56
N THR A 59 -25.37 -5.11 -57.54
CA THR A 59 -25.40 -4.00 -56.58
C THR A 59 -24.30 -4.11 -55.53
N ASP A 60 -23.77 -2.97 -55.09
CA ASP A 60 -22.80 -2.86 -53.98
C ASP A 60 -23.24 -3.61 -52.72
N LYS A 61 -22.26 -4.11 -51.95
CA LYS A 61 -22.50 -4.91 -50.74
C LYS A 61 -21.63 -4.48 -49.58
N VAL A 62 -22.16 -4.63 -48.37
CA VAL A 62 -21.43 -4.48 -47.11
C VAL A 62 -21.32 -5.84 -46.43
N VAL A 63 -20.15 -6.18 -45.90
CA VAL A 63 -19.84 -7.48 -45.29
C VAL A 63 -19.22 -7.27 -43.93
N ALA A 64 -19.81 -7.86 -42.89
CA ALA A 64 -19.26 -7.81 -41.54
C ALA A 64 -18.60 -9.13 -41.11
N PRO A 65 -17.66 -9.10 -40.15
CA PRO A 65 -17.07 -10.30 -39.55
C PRO A 65 -18.14 -11.19 -38.89
N PRO A 66 -17.94 -12.53 -38.84
CA PRO A 66 -16.77 -13.27 -39.32
C PRO A 66 -16.80 -13.59 -40.82
N THR A 67 -17.82 -13.14 -41.56
CA THR A 67 -17.97 -13.47 -42.98
C THR A 67 -16.88 -12.79 -43.82
N SER A 68 -16.21 -13.58 -44.65
CA SER A 68 -15.18 -13.13 -45.59
C SER A 68 -15.50 -13.48 -47.04
N ILE A 69 -16.64 -14.14 -47.30
CA ILE A 69 -17.02 -14.64 -48.63
C ILE A 69 -18.32 -13.97 -49.06
N VAL A 70 -18.35 -13.48 -50.30
CA VAL A 70 -19.52 -12.85 -50.94
C VAL A 70 -19.87 -13.59 -52.22
N ASN A 71 -21.15 -13.90 -52.41
CA ASN A 71 -21.67 -14.35 -53.70
C ASN A 71 -21.77 -13.17 -54.67
N LEU A 72 -21.13 -13.28 -55.83
CA LEU A 72 -21.23 -12.34 -56.96
C LEU A 72 -22.14 -12.94 -58.02
N ASN A 73 -23.18 -12.20 -58.39
CA ASN A 73 -24.19 -12.62 -59.37
C ASN A 73 -24.23 -11.59 -60.50
N GLY A 74 -23.28 -11.68 -61.43
CA GLY A 74 -23.22 -10.81 -62.59
C GLY A 74 -24.08 -11.31 -63.75
N THR A 75 -24.32 -10.45 -64.72
CA THR A 75 -24.98 -10.80 -65.99
C THR A 75 -24.15 -10.27 -67.16
N ALA A 76 -24.02 -11.07 -68.23
CA ALA A 76 -23.47 -10.61 -69.49
C ALA A 76 -24.29 -11.18 -70.66
N THR A 77 -24.62 -10.34 -71.63
CA THR A 77 -25.34 -10.73 -72.86
C THR A 77 -24.66 -10.09 -74.06
N ASP A 78 -24.67 -10.78 -75.19
CA ASP A 78 -24.01 -10.37 -76.42
C ASP A 78 -24.93 -10.61 -77.63
N ASP A 79 -24.72 -9.91 -78.73
CA ASP A 79 -25.53 -10.04 -79.95
C ASP A 79 -25.14 -11.24 -80.84
N GLY A 80 -24.07 -11.96 -80.46
CA GLY A 80 -23.59 -13.18 -81.10
C GLY A 80 -22.54 -12.95 -82.19
N LEU A 81 -22.03 -11.72 -82.32
CA LEU A 81 -20.99 -11.31 -83.28
C LEU A 81 -19.68 -10.96 -82.52
N PRO A 82 -18.50 -10.97 -83.18
CA PRO A 82 -18.24 -11.50 -84.52
C PRO A 82 -18.35 -13.04 -84.57
N ASN A 83 -18.89 -13.60 -85.66
CA ASN A 83 -18.93 -15.05 -85.87
C ASN A 83 -18.36 -15.43 -87.25
N PRO A 84 -17.25 -16.20 -87.35
CA PRO A 84 -16.47 -16.80 -86.26
C PRO A 84 -15.35 -15.89 -85.69
N PRO A 85 -15.01 -15.97 -84.38
CA PRO A 85 -15.59 -16.84 -83.35
C PRO A 85 -16.60 -16.13 -82.41
N SER A 86 -17.80 -16.70 -82.23
CA SER A 86 -18.88 -16.17 -81.37
C SER A 86 -18.75 -16.53 -79.88
N THR A 87 -17.55 -16.45 -79.32
CA THR A 87 -17.30 -16.87 -77.93
C THR A 87 -17.21 -15.68 -76.99
N LEU A 88 -18.20 -15.53 -76.11
CA LEU A 88 -18.18 -14.53 -75.06
C LEU A 88 -17.28 -14.98 -73.89
N SER A 89 -16.16 -14.28 -73.70
CA SER A 89 -15.25 -14.46 -72.58
C SER A 89 -15.63 -13.52 -71.43
N ILE A 90 -15.63 -14.03 -70.20
CA ILE A 90 -16.02 -13.29 -69.00
C ILE A 90 -14.90 -13.40 -67.97
N THR A 91 -14.60 -12.31 -67.28
CA THR A 91 -13.60 -12.33 -66.20
C THR A 91 -13.92 -11.32 -65.11
N TRP A 92 -13.87 -11.79 -63.86
CA TRP A 92 -13.85 -10.98 -62.65
C TRP A 92 -12.42 -10.59 -62.29
N THR A 93 -12.21 -9.30 -62.03
CA THR A 93 -10.92 -8.77 -61.57
C THR A 93 -11.11 -7.84 -60.39
N GLN A 94 -10.09 -7.73 -59.55
CA GLN A 94 -10.01 -6.67 -58.55
C GLN A 94 -9.37 -5.44 -59.19
N VAL A 95 -10.10 -4.32 -59.22
CA VAL A 95 -9.63 -3.04 -59.76
C VAL A 95 -8.85 -2.25 -58.72
N SER A 96 -9.37 -2.19 -57.50
CA SER A 96 -8.77 -1.45 -56.39
C SER A 96 -9.16 -2.05 -55.04
N GLY A 97 -8.43 -1.65 -53.99
CA GLY A 97 -8.61 -2.12 -52.62
C GLY A 97 -7.44 -2.97 -52.12
N PRO A 98 -7.50 -3.49 -50.89
CA PRO A 98 -6.46 -4.35 -50.32
C PRO A 98 -6.17 -5.58 -51.18
N SER A 99 -4.91 -5.99 -51.34
CA SER A 99 -4.55 -7.14 -52.18
C SER A 99 -5.04 -8.47 -51.61
N GLY A 100 -5.34 -9.44 -52.49
CA GLY A 100 -5.56 -10.84 -52.11
C GLY A 100 -7.00 -11.32 -52.19
N VAL A 101 -7.88 -10.62 -52.91
CA VAL A 101 -9.21 -11.15 -53.25
C VAL A 101 -9.07 -12.42 -54.09
N THR A 102 -9.67 -13.53 -53.66
CA THR A 102 -9.71 -14.77 -54.44
C THR A 102 -11.12 -15.05 -54.93
N PHE A 103 -11.23 -15.40 -56.21
CA PHE A 103 -12.50 -15.78 -56.82
C PHE A 103 -12.62 -17.30 -56.87
N GLY A 104 -13.79 -17.86 -56.54
CA GLY A 104 -14.04 -19.29 -56.68
C GLY A 104 -13.82 -19.77 -58.12
N ASN A 105 -14.45 -19.06 -59.07
CA ASN A 105 -14.13 -19.11 -60.49
C ASN A 105 -14.26 -17.70 -61.08
N ALA A 106 -13.13 -17.07 -61.46
CA ALA A 106 -13.12 -15.71 -62.00
C ALA A 106 -13.83 -15.60 -63.36
N ASN A 107 -13.98 -16.70 -64.10
CA ASN A 107 -14.57 -16.72 -65.44
C ASN A 107 -16.04 -17.16 -65.46
N SER A 108 -16.74 -17.05 -64.32
CA SER A 108 -18.16 -17.38 -64.18
C SER A 108 -18.97 -16.15 -63.78
N LEU A 109 -20.13 -15.97 -64.40
CA LEU A 109 -21.08 -14.90 -64.04
C LEU A 109 -21.57 -15.03 -62.60
N ILE A 110 -21.76 -16.26 -62.12
CA ILE A 110 -22.11 -16.56 -60.73
C ILE A 110 -20.88 -17.19 -60.06
N THR A 111 -20.31 -16.49 -59.08
CA THR A 111 -19.08 -16.91 -58.41
C THR A 111 -19.03 -16.40 -56.97
N THR A 112 -18.01 -16.79 -56.22
CA THR A 112 -17.72 -16.24 -54.89
C THR A 112 -16.45 -15.40 -54.93
N ALA A 113 -16.40 -14.34 -54.13
CA ALA A 113 -15.17 -13.59 -53.83
C ALA A 113 -14.87 -13.69 -52.34
N THR A 114 -13.63 -14.04 -52.00
CA THR A 114 -13.12 -14.11 -50.63
C THR A 114 -12.17 -12.96 -50.36
N PHE A 115 -12.37 -12.27 -49.24
CA PHE A 115 -11.64 -11.07 -48.86
C PHE A 115 -10.73 -11.37 -47.65
N PRO A 116 -9.42 -11.09 -47.71
CA PRO A 116 -8.49 -11.41 -46.62
C PRO A 116 -8.48 -10.37 -45.50
N ALA A 117 -8.62 -9.08 -45.82
CA ALA A 117 -8.67 -7.97 -44.87
C ALA A 117 -9.96 -7.13 -44.99
N SER A 118 -10.23 -6.26 -44.02
CA SER A 118 -11.28 -5.24 -44.16
C SER A 118 -10.83 -4.14 -45.14
N GLY A 119 -11.78 -3.40 -45.69
CA GLY A 119 -11.55 -2.35 -46.68
C GLY A 119 -12.61 -2.30 -47.79
N THR A 120 -12.49 -1.28 -48.64
CA THR A 120 -13.32 -1.10 -49.83
C THR A 120 -12.66 -1.73 -51.04
N PHE A 121 -13.32 -2.74 -51.62
CA PHE A 121 -12.87 -3.44 -52.81
C PHE A 121 -13.74 -3.04 -53.99
N ARG A 122 -13.13 -2.60 -55.09
CA ARG A 122 -13.82 -2.42 -56.37
C ARG A 122 -13.52 -3.63 -57.23
N LEU A 123 -14.53 -4.43 -57.51
CA LEU A 123 -14.41 -5.58 -58.41
C LEU A 123 -15.06 -5.24 -59.74
N MET A 124 -14.48 -5.73 -60.83
CA MET A 124 -14.94 -5.48 -62.19
C MET A 124 -15.28 -6.78 -62.89
N LEU A 125 -16.47 -6.82 -63.47
CA LEU A 125 -16.88 -7.85 -64.40
C LEU A 125 -16.62 -7.34 -65.82
N SER A 126 -15.75 -8.02 -66.56
CA SER A 126 -15.50 -7.74 -67.98
C SER A 126 -16.12 -8.84 -68.83
N ALA A 127 -16.74 -8.45 -69.95
CA ALA A 127 -17.21 -9.37 -70.98
C ALA A 127 -16.62 -8.94 -72.34
N ASN A 128 -16.02 -9.87 -73.09
CA ASN A 128 -15.38 -9.64 -74.38
C ASN A 128 -15.80 -10.71 -75.39
N ASP A 129 -16.33 -10.28 -76.53
CA ASP A 129 -16.89 -11.09 -77.62
C ASP A 129 -15.84 -11.55 -78.66
N GLY A 130 -14.56 -11.21 -78.46
CA GLY A 130 -13.44 -11.42 -79.39
C GLY A 130 -12.98 -10.14 -80.11
N SER A 131 -13.77 -9.06 -80.09
CA SER A 131 -13.47 -7.78 -80.73
C SER A 131 -13.73 -6.55 -79.85
N LEU A 132 -14.79 -6.54 -79.05
CA LEU A 132 -15.21 -5.44 -78.18
C LEU A 132 -15.28 -5.92 -76.73
N THR A 133 -15.12 -4.98 -75.79
CA THR A 133 -15.15 -5.27 -74.34
C THR A 133 -16.04 -4.27 -73.64
N SER A 134 -16.92 -4.77 -72.78
CA SER A 134 -17.68 -3.96 -71.83
C SER A 134 -17.37 -4.37 -70.40
N GLN A 135 -17.47 -3.41 -69.50
CA GLN A 135 -17.10 -3.58 -68.09
C GLN A 135 -18.14 -2.91 -67.19
N ASP A 136 -18.42 -3.55 -66.05
CA ASP A 136 -19.18 -2.94 -64.95
C ASP A 136 -18.49 -3.25 -63.62
N THR A 137 -18.67 -2.38 -62.62
CA THR A 137 -18.00 -2.51 -61.32
C THR A 137 -19.00 -2.59 -60.17
N ILE A 138 -18.67 -3.44 -59.19
CA ILE A 138 -19.34 -3.55 -57.90
C ILE A 138 -18.38 -3.15 -56.78
N ILE A 139 -18.88 -2.43 -55.78
CA ILE A 139 -18.13 -2.06 -54.58
C ILE A 139 -18.52 -3.00 -53.43
N ILE A 140 -17.52 -3.60 -52.80
CA ILE A 140 -17.66 -4.42 -51.61
C ILE A 140 -16.95 -3.72 -50.45
N ASN A 141 -17.70 -3.27 -49.45
CA ASN A 141 -17.16 -2.73 -48.21
C ASN A 141 -17.14 -3.84 -47.15
N ARG A 142 -15.97 -4.40 -46.89
CA ARG A 142 -15.80 -5.33 -45.77
C ARG A 142 -15.38 -4.54 -44.55
N THR A 143 -16.17 -4.56 -43.49
CA THR A 143 -15.92 -3.79 -42.26
C THR A 143 -15.10 -4.60 -41.25
N SER A 144 -14.52 -3.93 -40.28
CA SER A 144 -13.94 -4.53 -39.07
C SER A 144 -14.86 -4.32 -37.89
N THR A 145 -14.72 -5.12 -36.83
CA THR A 145 -15.42 -4.82 -35.57
C THR A 145 -14.76 -3.60 -34.91
N PRO A 146 -15.52 -2.58 -34.48
CA PRO A 146 -14.97 -1.44 -33.75
C PRO A 146 -14.14 -1.90 -32.54
N VAL A 147 -12.97 -1.30 -32.36
CA VAL A 147 -12.13 -1.54 -31.19
C VAL A 147 -12.50 -0.50 -30.13
N VAL A 148 -12.93 -0.97 -28.96
CA VAL A 148 -13.47 -0.15 -27.88
C VAL A 148 -12.63 -0.34 -26.62
N ASN A 149 -12.41 0.74 -25.89
CA ASN A 149 -11.84 0.73 -24.56
C ASN A 149 -12.69 1.64 -23.65
N ALA A 150 -13.25 1.09 -22.57
CA ALA A 150 -14.12 1.78 -21.62
C ALA A 150 -13.35 2.64 -20.59
N GLY A 151 -12.03 2.73 -20.73
CA GLY A 151 -11.16 3.45 -19.82
C GLY A 151 -10.82 2.66 -18.57
N VAL A 152 -10.03 3.27 -17.69
CA VAL A 152 -9.57 2.64 -16.45
C VAL A 152 -10.72 2.45 -15.44
N ASN A 153 -10.64 1.37 -14.67
CA ASN A 153 -11.49 1.14 -13.51
C ASN A 153 -11.31 2.26 -12.46
N GLN A 154 -12.37 2.59 -11.70
CA GLN A 154 -12.36 3.72 -10.76
C GLN A 154 -12.98 3.37 -9.40
N GLN A 155 -12.63 4.14 -8.37
CA GLN A 155 -13.21 4.04 -7.03
C GLN A 155 -13.52 5.43 -6.46
N ILE A 156 -14.71 5.58 -5.87
CA ILE A 156 -15.15 6.76 -5.11
C ILE A 156 -15.77 6.35 -3.77
N THR A 157 -15.90 7.30 -2.85
CA THR A 157 -16.52 7.09 -1.53
C THR A 157 -17.57 8.17 -1.30
N MET A 158 -18.76 7.77 -0.84
CA MET A 158 -19.85 8.69 -0.52
C MET A 158 -19.37 9.77 0.49
N PRO A 159 -19.83 11.02 0.37
CA PRO A 159 -20.91 11.49 -0.50
C PRO A 159 -20.48 11.83 -1.94
N LEU A 160 -19.21 11.63 -2.32
CA LEU A 160 -18.82 11.74 -3.72
C LEU A 160 -19.50 10.59 -4.48
N ASP A 161 -20.45 10.94 -5.34
CA ASP A 161 -21.35 10.01 -6.01
C ASP A 161 -21.23 10.08 -7.54
N SER A 162 -20.19 10.73 -8.08
CA SER A 162 -19.96 10.79 -9.52
C SER A 162 -18.50 10.66 -9.94
N VAL A 163 -18.27 10.10 -11.13
CA VAL A 163 -16.96 9.95 -11.77
C VAL A 163 -16.98 10.46 -13.21
N GLN A 164 -15.82 10.86 -13.72
CA GLN A 164 -15.63 11.12 -15.15
C GLN A 164 -15.18 9.82 -15.82
N LEU A 165 -15.95 9.33 -16.80
CA LEU A 165 -15.59 8.22 -17.67
C LEU A 165 -15.00 8.78 -18.96
N THR A 166 -13.87 8.22 -19.39
CA THR A 166 -13.23 8.57 -20.67
C THR A 166 -12.84 7.28 -21.37
N GLY A 167 -13.55 6.96 -22.46
CA GLY A 167 -13.28 5.80 -23.29
C GLY A 167 -12.73 6.19 -24.66
N THR A 168 -12.27 5.19 -25.42
CA THR A 168 -11.84 5.34 -26.81
C THR A 168 -12.59 4.35 -27.68
N ALA A 169 -12.91 4.75 -28.91
CA ALA A 169 -13.44 3.86 -29.93
C ALA A 169 -12.77 4.19 -31.26
N THR A 170 -12.23 3.17 -31.93
CA THR A 170 -11.60 3.29 -33.25
C THR A 170 -12.17 2.23 -34.17
N ASP A 171 -12.26 2.55 -35.45
CA ASP A 171 -12.82 1.68 -36.47
C ASP A 171 -12.16 1.96 -37.83
N ASP A 172 -12.40 1.11 -38.83
CA ASP A 172 -11.90 1.27 -40.19
C ASP A 172 -12.70 2.26 -41.05
N SER A 173 -13.65 2.98 -40.46
CA SER A 173 -14.52 3.99 -41.08
C SER A 173 -15.50 3.43 -42.11
N LEU A 174 -15.76 2.12 -42.07
CA LEU A 174 -16.73 1.44 -42.93
C LEU A 174 -17.87 0.86 -42.09
N PRO A 175 -19.14 0.95 -42.54
CA PRO A 175 -19.57 1.47 -43.84
C PRO A 175 -19.66 3.00 -43.86
N ASN A 176 -19.31 3.61 -45.00
CA ASN A 176 -19.47 5.05 -45.24
C ASN A 176 -20.38 5.29 -46.46
N PRO A 177 -21.55 5.96 -46.29
CA PRO A 177 -22.08 6.58 -45.05
C PRO A 177 -22.69 5.57 -44.06
N PRO A 178 -22.72 5.90 -42.74
CA PRO A 178 -22.33 7.18 -42.16
C PRO A 178 -20.84 7.32 -41.82
N GLY A 179 -20.05 6.23 -41.78
CA GLY A 179 -18.62 6.23 -41.42
C GLY A 179 -18.30 6.64 -39.98
N ALA A 180 -19.28 7.14 -39.23
CA ALA A 180 -19.17 7.58 -37.86
C ALA A 180 -19.71 6.53 -36.89
N LEU A 181 -18.96 6.27 -35.82
CA LEU A 181 -19.38 5.36 -34.76
C LEU A 181 -20.50 5.96 -33.92
N THR A 182 -21.54 5.17 -33.67
CA THR A 182 -22.52 5.45 -32.63
C THR A 182 -22.03 4.91 -31.30
N ILE A 183 -21.93 5.79 -30.30
CA ILE A 183 -21.39 5.47 -28.97
C ILE A 183 -22.53 5.39 -27.95
N LEU A 184 -22.45 4.41 -27.05
CA LEU A 184 -23.41 4.27 -25.96
C LEU A 184 -22.76 3.68 -24.70
N TRP A 185 -22.93 4.38 -23.57
CA TRP A 185 -22.67 3.85 -22.24
C TRP A 185 -23.91 3.13 -21.70
N SER A 186 -23.72 2.02 -20.98
CA SER A 186 -24.82 1.34 -20.30
C SER A 186 -24.36 0.69 -19.00
N LYS A 187 -25.28 0.49 -18.04
CA LYS A 187 -25.04 -0.29 -16.84
C LYS A 187 -25.17 -1.78 -17.17
N SER A 188 -24.08 -2.53 -17.10
CA SER A 188 -24.11 -3.99 -17.25
C SER A 188 -24.55 -4.67 -15.95
N SER A 189 -24.04 -4.21 -14.80
CA SER A 189 -24.44 -4.69 -13.46
C SER A 189 -24.14 -3.63 -12.40
N GLY A 190 -24.66 -3.84 -11.19
CA GLY A 190 -24.42 -2.98 -10.02
C GLY A 190 -25.71 -2.52 -9.32
N PRO A 191 -25.64 -2.19 -8.02
CA PRO A 191 -26.80 -1.81 -7.22
C PRO A 191 -27.35 -0.44 -7.64
N GLY A 192 -28.64 -0.18 -7.51
CA GLY A 192 -29.22 1.15 -7.85
C GLY A 192 -29.07 1.58 -9.31
N THR A 193 -29.05 2.90 -9.56
CA THR A 193 -29.11 3.52 -10.90
C THR A 193 -27.87 4.36 -11.20
N ILE A 194 -27.51 4.45 -12.49
CA ILE A 194 -26.46 5.35 -13.00
C ILE A 194 -27.11 6.42 -13.88
N THR A 195 -26.80 7.69 -13.62
CA THR A 195 -27.20 8.82 -14.49
C THR A 195 -25.97 9.36 -15.21
N PHE A 196 -26.00 9.39 -16.54
CA PHE A 196 -24.91 9.92 -17.36
C PHE A 196 -25.22 11.36 -17.80
N SER A 197 -24.24 12.26 -17.76
CA SER A 197 -24.40 13.63 -18.28
C SER A 197 -24.65 13.64 -19.79
N ASN A 198 -23.98 12.75 -20.52
CA ASN A 198 -24.28 12.43 -21.91
C ASN A 198 -23.93 10.96 -22.17
N ILE A 199 -24.94 10.11 -22.35
CA ILE A 199 -24.76 8.66 -22.48
C ILE A 199 -24.08 8.25 -23.81
N SER A 200 -24.03 9.14 -24.79
CA SER A 200 -23.47 8.89 -26.13
C SER A 200 -22.15 9.62 -26.40
N SER A 201 -21.46 10.09 -25.35
CA SER A 201 -20.15 10.74 -25.46
C SER A 201 -19.05 9.82 -24.94
N LEU A 202 -17.92 9.76 -25.66
CA LEU A 202 -16.70 9.07 -25.20
C LEU A 202 -16.15 9.66 -23.89
N SER A 203 -16.44 10.94 -23.59
CA SER A 203 -16.18 11.55 -22.28
C SER A 203 -17.49 11.98 -21.62
N THR A 204 -17.84 11.35 -20.49
CA THR A 204 -19.12 11.57 -19.79
C THR A 204 -18.99 11.46 -18.28
N ARG A 205 -19.84 12.17 -17.53
CA ARG A 205 -19.92 12.05 -16.08
C ARG A 205 -21.01 11.06 -15.70
N ALA A 206 -20.66 10.01 -14.96
CA ALA A 206 -21.60 9.02 -14.42
C ALA A 206 -21.85 9.31 -12.93
N LYS A 207 -23.12 9.39 -12.53
CA LYS A 207 -23.58 9.60 -11.14
C LYS A 207 -24.31 8.37 -10.63
N PHE A 208 -24.02 7.94 -9.40
CA PHE A 208 -24.50 6.69 -8.81
C PHE A 208 -25.47 6.96 -7.66
N SER A 209 -26.58 6.20 -7.58
CA SER A 209 -27.60 6.45 -6.55
C SER A 209 -27.29 5.82 -5.20
N VAL A 210 -26.47 4.77 -5.16
CA VAL A 210 -26.14 4.01 -3.93
C VAL A 210 -24.70 3.50 -3.97
N ALA A 211 -24.15 3.18 -2.80
CA ALA A 211 -22.88 2.49 -2.70
C ALA A 211 -22.95 1.07 -3.29
N GLY A 212 -21.84 0.61 -3.87
CA GLY A 212 -21.60 -0.72 -4.38
C GLY A 212 -20.75 -0.73 -5.65
N THR A 213 -20.56 -1.91 -6.24
CA THR A 213 -19.73 -2.09 -7.42
C THR A 213 -20.58 -2.15 -8.69
N TYR A 214 -20.22 -1.34 -9.68
CA TYR A 214 -20.90 -1.20 -10.95
C TYR A 214 -20.00 -1.66 -12.08
N VAL A 215 -20.54 -2.47 -12.99
CA VAL A 215 -19.88 -2.79 -14.27
C VAL A 215 -20.57 -1.95 -15.35
N ILE A 216 -19.81 -1.05 -15.96
CA ILE A 216 -20.30 -0.09 -16.96
C ILE A 216 -19.73 -0.51 -18.31
N ARG A 217 -20.60 -0.66 -19.31
CA ARG A 217 -20.23 -1.06 -20.67
C ARG A 217 -20.19 0.16 -21.59
N LEU A 218 -19.10 0.31 -22.33
CA LEU A 218 -19.03 1.16 -23.51
C LEU A 218 -19.27 0.30 -24.75
N THR A 219 -20.19 0.74 -25.61
CA THR A 219 -20.48 0.12 -26.90
C THR A 219 -20.24 1.13 -28.01
N ALA A 220 -19.53 0.71 -29.06
CA ALA A 220 -19.42 1.45 -30.31
C ALA A 220 -19.92 0.58 -31.46
N THR A 221 -20.77 1.13 -32.32
CA THR A 221 -21.26 0.44 -33.51
C THR A 221 -21.12 1.32 -34.74
N ASP A 222 -20.71 0.70 -35.84
CA ASP A 222 -20.66 1.27 -37.20
C ASP A 222 -22.03 1.10 -37.94
N GLY A 223 -23.03 0.52 -37.28
CA GLY A 223 -24.35 0.17 -37.83
C GLY A 223 -24.48 -1.26 -38.37
N VAL A 224 -23.37 -2.01 -38.47
CA VAL A 224 -23.31 -3.38 -39.01
C VAL A 224 -22.71 -4.36 -38.00
N SER A 225 -21.69 -3.91 -37.27
CA SER A 225 -20.97 -4.63 -36.24
C SER A 225 -20.88 -3.79 -34.96
N GLN A 226 -20.53 -4.41 -33.84
CA GLN A 226 -20.39 -3.72 -32.56
C GLN A 226 -19.15 -4.19 -31.79
N GLY A 227 -18.39 -3.21 -31.31
CA GLY A 227 -17.34 -3.40 -30.31
C GLY A 227 -17.86 -3.04 -28.93
N THR A 228 -17.41 -3.76 -27.91
CA THR A 228 -17.74 -3.44 -26.52
C THR A 228 -16.55 -3.61 -25.61
N ASP A 229 -16.46 -2.77 -24.59
CA ASP A 229 -15.56 -2.95 -23.46
C ASP A 229 -16.27 -2.54 -22.16
N THR A 230 -15.74 -2.97 -21.01
CA THR A 230 -16.32 -2.67 -19.69
C THR A 230 -15.32 -2.06 -18.72
N ALA A 231 -15.77 -1.05 -17.98
CA ALA A 231 -15.06 -0.48 -16.84
C ALA A 231 -15.83 -0.74 -15.54
N ILE A 232 -15.10 -0.96 -14.45
CA ILE A 232 -15.63 -1.18 -13.10
C ILE A 232 -15.54 0.14 -12.32
N VAL A 233 -16.65 0.53 -11.69
CA VAL A 233 -16.68 1.65 -10.73
C VAL A 233 -17.15 1.16 -9.38
N VAL A 234 -16.32 1.33 -8.36
CA VAL A 234 -16.63 0.99 -6.97
C VAL A 234 -17.04 2.25 -6.21
N VAL A 235 -18.26 2.28 -5.67
CA VAL A 235 -18.77 3.37 -4.82
C VAL A 235 -18.82 2.88 -3.38
N LYS A 236 -17.88 3.29 -2.53
CA LYS A 236 -17.85 2.89 -1.12
C LYS A 236 -18.82 3.73 -0.28
N GLN A 237 -19.49 3.10 0.69
CA GLN A 237 -20.24 3.81 1.73
C GLN A 237 -19.27 4.62 2.61
N ALA A 238 -19.70 5.78 3.10
CA ALA A 238 -18.94 6.49 4.13
C ALA A 238 -18.86 5.62 5.41
N LEU A 239 -17.66 5.45 5.95
CA LEU A 239 -17.46 4.70 7.19
C LEU A 239 -18.06 5.47 8.38
N PRO A 240 -18.63 4.79 9.38
CA PRO A 240 -19.08 5.44 10.60
C PRO A 240 -17.87 6.00 11.37
N ILE A 241 -18.10 7.07 12.13
CA ILE A 241 -17.09 7.61 13.05
C ILE A 241 -16.72 6.49 14.07
N PRO A 242 -15.43 6.18 14.26
CA PRO A 242 -14.99 5.15 15.21
C PRO A 242 -15.61 5.30 16.59
N ALA A 243 -15.95 4.18 17.24
CA ALA A 243 -16.38 4.20 18.64
C ALA A 243 -15.17 4.29 19.59
N SER A 244 -15.42 4.41 20.90
CA SER A 244 -14.38 4.28 21.94
C SER A 244 -13.77 2.88 21.90
N LEU A 245 -12.46 2.75 22.19
CA LEU A 245 -11.82 1.43 22.26
C LEU A 245 -12.41 0.55 23.37
N LYS A 246 -13.03 1.15 24.39
CA LYS A 246 -13.74 0.42 25.47
C LYS A 246 -14.88 -0.46 24.94
N THR A 247 -15.36 -0.23 23.71
CA THR A 247 -16.37 -1.08 23.09
C THR A 247 -15.81 -2.36 22.47
N VAL A 248 -14.49 -2.50 22.39
CA VAL A 248 -13.81 -3.66 21.77
C VAL A 248 -13.21 -4.53 22.87
N GLN A 249 -13.65 -5.78 22.93
CA GLN A 249 -13.05 -6.77 23.80
C GLN A 249 -11.60 -7.04 23.41
N VAL A 250 -10.70 -7.08 24.41
CA VAL A 250 -9.29 -7.44 24.21
C VAL A 250 -9.20 -8.88 23.65
N PRO A 251 -8.61 -9.08 22.45
CA PRO A 251 -8.48 -10.41 21.86
C PRO A 251 -7.55 -11.33 22.66
N GLY A 252 -7.85 -12.63 22.69
CA GLY A 252 -6.98 -13.62 23.31
C GLY A 252 -7.52 -15.05 23.27
N PRO A 253 -6.65 -16.07 23.46
CA PRO A 253 -7.06 -17.47 23.42
C PRO A 253 -8.03 -17.83 24.54
N ASN A 254 -7.92 -17.15 25.69
CA ASN A 254 -8.81 -17.27 26.85
C ASN A 254 -10.27 -16.88 26.54
N ASN A 255 -10.50 -16.15 25.45
CA ASN A 255 -11.81 -15.66 25.04
C ASN A 255 -12.40 -16.45 23.86
N MET A 256 -11.74 -17.52 23.40
CA MET A 256 -12.14 -18.27 22.22
C MET A 256 -12.99 -19.50 22.58
N SER A 257 -14.21 -19.57 22.03
CA SER A 257 -15.08 -20.74 22.18
C SER A 257 -14.46 -21.98 21.52
N GLY A 258 -14.49 -23.11 22.21
CA GLY A 258 -13.99 -24.40 21.69
C GLY A 258 -12.48 -24.61 21.78
N PHE A 259 -11.74 -23.68 22.39
CA PHE A 259 -10.31 -23.84 22.67
C PHE A 259 -10.05 -23.78 24.18
N ASP A 260 -9.63 -24.91 24.77
CA ASP A 260 -9.26 -24.95 26.18
C ASP A 260 -7.87 -24.35 26.40
N PHE A 261 -7.81 -23.07 26.77
CA PHE A 261 -6.54 -22.40 27.07
C PHE A 261 -5.96 -22.79 28.44
N THR A 262 -6.75 -23.40 29.33
CA THR A 262 -6.28 -23.81 30.68
C THR A 262 -5.28 -24.95 30.64
N GLN A 263 -5.21 -25.67 29.51
CA GLN A 263 -4.14 -26.63 29.26
C GLN A 263 -2.75 -25.96 29.19
N PHE A 264 -2.66 -24.64 28.98
CA PHE A 264 -1.41 -23.88 28.96
C PHE A 264 -1.29 -23.00 30.21
N ILE A 265 -2.16 -22.00 30.36
CA ILE A 265 -2.14 -21.05 31.48
C ILE A 265 -3.25 -21.38 32.47
N ILE A 266 -2.88 -21.70 33.71
CA ILE A 266 -3.81 -21.98 34.81
C ILE A 266 -4.04 -20.76 35.71
N ASN A 267 -3.13 -19.78 35.69
CA ASN A 267 -3.26 -18.53 36.44
C ASN A 267 -2.74 -17.35 35.61
N ASN A 268 -3.68 -16.53 35.12
CA ASN A 268 -3.35 -15.41 34.23
C ASN A 268 -2.62 -14.27 34.95
N ASP A 269 -2.88 -14.00 36.23
CA ASP A 269 -2.17 -12.95 36.97
C ASP A 269 -0.69 -13.30 37.18
N ALA A 270 -0.40 -14.58 37.44
CA ALA A 270 0.97 -15.07 37.51
C ALA A 270 1.68 -14.97 36.14
N ALA A 271 0.97 -15.27 35.04
CA ALA A 271 1.51 -15.11 33.68
C ALA A 271 1.80 -13.62 33.35
N ILE A 272 0.92 -12.70 33.73
CA ILE A 272 1.13 -11.25 33.59
C ILE A 272 2.36 -10.79 34.37
N LYS A 273 2.52 -11.25 35.62
CA LYS A 273 3.70 -10.94 36.44
C LYS A 273 4.97 -11.49 35.81
N LEU A 274 4.96 -12.73 35.33
CA LEU A 274 6.10 -13.29 34.60
C LEU A 274 6.42 -12.46 33.35
N GLY A 275 5.42 -12.09 32.56
CA GLY A 275 5.58 -11.28 31.36
C GLY A 275 6.17 -9.91 31.65
N LYS A 276 5.63 -9.19 32.66
CA LYS A 276 6.16 -7.88 33.07
C LYS A 276 7.62 -8.00 33.54
N ALA A 277 7.97 -9.05 34.30
CA ALA A 277 9.35 -9.27 34.70
C ALA A 277 10.25 -9.47 33.49
N LEU A 278 9.93 -10.43 32.60
CA LEU A 278 10.74 -10.74 31.42
C LEU A 278 10.87 -9.56 30.46
N PHE A 279 9.81 -8.77 30.25
CA PHE A 279 9.81 -7.63 29.33
C PHE A 279 10.80 -6.53 29.76
N TRP A 280 10.91 -6.29 31.07
CA TRP A 280 11.74 -5.23 31.64
C TRP A 280 13.11 -5.72 32.15
N ASP A 281 13.40 -7.02 32.11
CA ASP A 281 14.63 -7.57 32.68
C ASP A 281 15.85 -7.43 31.74
N ALA A 282 16.76 -6.51 32.04
CA ALA A 282 18.06 -6.32 31.36
C ALA A 282 18.93 -7.59 31.36
N GLN A 283 18.71 -8.52 32.29
CA GLN A 283 19.41 -9.81 32.34
C GLN A 283 19.01 -10.75 31.17
N VAL A 284 17.95 -10.45 30.41
CA VAL A 284 17.52 -11.26 29.28
C VAL A 284 18.56 -11.22 28.15
N GLY A 285 19.02 -10.02 27.79
CA GLY A 285 20.01 -9.82 26.74
C GLY A 285 21.33 -10.52 27.04
N SER A 286 22.06 -10.89 25.99
CA SER A 286 23.34 -11.58 26.14
C SER A 286 24.43 -10.71 26.79
N ASP A 287 24.30 -9.39 26.69
CA ASP A 287 25.22 -8.41 27.28
C ASP A 287 24.81 -7.97 28.71
N GLY A 288 23.71 -8.51 29.24
CA GLY A 288 23.15 -8.11 30.54
C GLY A 288 22.62 -6.67 30.59
N ILE A 289 22.49 -5.99 29.45
CA ILE A 289 22.00 -4.61 29.35
C ILE A 289 20.68 -4.57 28.60
N GLN A 290 20.54 -5.37 27.52
CA GLN A 290 19.37 -5.32 26.64
C GLN A 290 18.17 -6.11 27.18
N ALA A 291 17.00 -5.47 27.20
CA ALA A 291 15.67 -6.00 27.47
C ALA A 291 14.71 -5.62 26.32
N CYS A 292 13.49 -6.17 26.30
CA CYS A 292 12.46 -5.76 25.35
C CYS A 292 12.17 -4.26 25.49
N ALA A 293 12.06 -3.80 26.74
CA ALA A 293 11.81 -2.40 27.07
C ALA A 293 12.87 -1.41 26.54
N ASN A 294 14.12 -1.81 26.30
CA ASN A 294 15.14 -0.88 25.80
C ASN A 294 14.81 -0.30 24.41
N CYS A 295 14.00 -1.00 23.61
CA CYS A 295 13.51 -0.55 22.31
C CYS A 295 12.01 -0.14 22.36
N HIS A 296 11.37 -0.26 23.53
CA HIS A 296 9.92 -0.09 23.69
C HIS A 296 9.56 0.72 24.96
N PHE A 297 10.44 1.61 25.42
CA PHE A 297 10.28 2.33 26.68
C PHE A 297 9.43 3.60 26.57
N ALA A 298 9.39 4.25 25.40
CA ALA A 298 8.69 5.52 25.21
C ALA A 298 7.34 5.27 24.53
N ALA A 299 6.25 5.19 25.31
CA ALA A 299 4.91 4.84 24.83
C ALA A 299 4.90 3.53 24.02
N GLY A 300 5.72 2.56 24.45
CA GLY A 300 5.90 1.28 23.78
C GLY A 300 6.78 1.30 22.53
N ALA A 301 7.38 2.43 22.18
CA ALA A 301 8.25 2.61 21.00
C ALA A 301 9.67 3.08 21.40
N ASP A 302 10.51 3.35 20.40
CA ASP A 302 11.86 3.88 20.58
C ASP A 302 11.95 5.31 20.05
N ASN A 303 12.14 6.26 20.97
CA ASN A 303 12.31 7.68 20.62
C ASN A 303 13.76 8.17 20.79
N ARG A 304 14.74 7.25 20.87
CA ARG A 304 16.15 7.63 20.90
C ARG A 304 16.56 8.27 19.58
N SER A 305 17.57 9.13 19.63
CA SER A 305 18.10 9.83 18.45
C SER A 305 19.61 9.60 18.24
N LYS A 306 20.28 8.94 19.19
CA LYS A 306 21.71 8.62 19.11
C LYS A 306 21.90 7.15 18.71
N ASN A 307 22.75 6.93 17.71
CA ASN A 307 23.06 5.59 17.18
C ASN A 307 21.81 4.82 16.72
N GLN A 308 20.97 5.44 15.89
CA GLN A 308 19.72 4.85 15.42
C GLN A 308 19.66 4.65 13.90
N VAL A 309 20.74 4.95 13.16
CA VAL A 309 20.77 4.79 11.70
C VAL A 309 21.19 3.37 11.33
N HIS A 310 20.44 2.75 10.43
CA HIS A 310 20.80 1.51 9.75
C HIS A 310 20.97 1.78 8.25
N PRO A 311 22.01 1.21 7.59
CA PRO A 311 22.40 1.55 6.22
C PRO A 311 21.54 0.89 5.12
N GLY A 312 20.26 0.64 5.41
CA GLY A 312 19.35 -0.03 4.49
C GLY A 312 19.85 -1.35 3.91
N THR A 313 19.59 -1.54 2.62
CA THR A 313 19.93 -2.72 1.82
C THR A 313 21.32 -2.65 1.18
N THR A 314 21.88 -1.45 1.03
CA THR A 314 23.21 -1.27 0.43
C THR A 314 24.36 -1.62 1.38
N ASN A 315 24.07 -1.80 2.67
CA ASN A 315 25.06 -1.96 3.75
C ASN A 315 26.09 -0.82 3.75
N SER A 316 25.75 0.33 3.19
CA SER A 316 26.61 1.51 3.09
C SER A 316 25.83 2.74 3.53
N PHE A 317 26.28 3.39 4.60
CA PHE A 317 25.61 4.61 5.06
C PHE A 317 25.75 5.74 4.05
N ASN A 318 24.67 6.49 3.83
CA ASN A 318 24.74 7.68 2.98
C ASN A 318 25.61 8.77 3.67
N PHE A 319 26.53 9.44 2.94
CA PHE A 319 27.68 10.25 3.43
C PHE A 319 27.42 11.20 4.64
N SER A 320 26.20 11.66 4.85
CA SER A 320 25.83 12.53 5.98
C SER A 320 25.28 11.78 7.21
N LYS A 321 25.30 10.44 7.21
CA LYS A 321 24.73 9.56 8.23
C LYS A 321 25.71 8.41 8.44
N ALA A 322 25.90 7.97 9.67
CA ALA A 322 26.90 6.96 10.02
C ALA A 322 26.59 6.37 11.41
N PRO A 323 27.21 5.24 11.79
CA PRO A 323 27.06 4.68 13.12
C PRO A 323 27.38 5.72 14.20
N ASN A 324 26.71 5.63 15.35
CA ASN A 324 26.83 6.56 16.48
C ASN A 324 26.49 8.04 16.19
N MET A 325 25.89 8.37 15.04
CA MET A 325 25.41 9.73 14.78
C MET A 325 24.32 10.17 15.78
N GLN A 326 24.35 11.45 16.16
CA GLN A 326 23.26 12.13 16.85
C GLN A 326 22.30 12.73 15.81
N LEU A 327 21.07 12.24 15.76
CA LEU A 327 20.04 12.78 14.88
C LEU A 327 19.46 14.08 15.47
N ASP A 328 19.15 15.02 14.60
CA ASP A 328 18.40 16.23 14.90
C ASP A 328 17.29 16.45 13.86
N ILE A 329 16.43 17.44 14.11
CA ILE A 329 15.23 17.68 13.30
C ILE A 329 15.55 18.06 11.84
N SER A 330 16.71 18.68 11.58
CA SER A 330 17.11 19.14 10.24
C SER A 330 17.52 17.99 9.31
N MET A 331 17.77 16.81 9.89
CA MET A 331 18.09 15.59 9.15
C MET A 331 16.84 14.92 8.57
N PHE A 332 15.65 15.36 8.98
CA PHE A 332 14.37 14.86 8.46
C PHE A 332 13.84 15.75 7.32
N PRO A 333 13.07 15.20 6.37
CA PRO A 333 12.82 13.77 6.15
C PRO A 333 14.12 13.01 5.82
N LEU A 334 14.22 11.77 6.32
CA LEU A 334 15.45 10.98 6.21
C LEU A 334 15.87 10.79 4.75
N SER A 335 14.98 10.29 3.89
CA SER A 335 15.23 10.19 2.45
C SER A 335 14.78 11.48 1.74
N LYS A 336 15.74 12.25 1.20
CA LYS A 336 15.48 13.44 0.36
C LYS A 336 15.39 13.11 -1.13
N ASN A 337 15.96 11.98 -1.53
CA ASN A 337 15.96 11.43 -2.89
C ASN A 337 15.79 9.90 -2.82
N LYS A 338 15.63 9.26 -3.99
CA LYS A 338 15.36 7.82 -4.10
C LYS A 338 16.59 6.93 -3.88
N SER A 339 17.79 7.50 -3.79
CA SER A 339 19.04 6.76 -3.56
C SER A 339 19.43 6.66 -2.09
N ASP A 340 18.72 7.36 -1.20
CA ASP A 340 18.95 7.32 0.25
C ASP A 340 18.13 6.20 0.85
N ASP A 341 18.80 5.07 1.12
CA ASP A 341 18.16 3.86 1.61
C ASP A 341 18.30 3.64 3.12
N ASP A 342 18.94 4.57 3.83
CA ASP A 342 19.05 4.55 5.29
C ASP A 342 17.65 4.49 5.95
N VAL A 343 17.60 3.85 7.12
CA VAL A 343 16.39 3.70 7.94
C VAL A 343 16.73 4.02 9.40
N ILE A 344 15.75 4.50 10.16
CA ILE A 344 15.86 4.61 11.60
C ILE A 344 15.32 3.34 12.24
N GLY A 345 16.12 2.72 13.09
CA GLY A 345 15.78 1.55 13.89
C GLY A 345 16.38 1.66 15.28
N SER A 346 16.19 0.62 16.09
CA SER A 346 16.65 0.56 17.47
C SER A 346 18.03 -0.06 17.59
N GLN A 347 18.87 0.47 18.46
CA GLN A 347 20.15 -0.17 18.78
C GLN A 347 19.97 -1.37 19.71
N GLY A 348 20.60 -2.48 19.34
CA GLY A 348 20.68 -3.72 20.09
C GLY A 348 22.08 -3.98 20.62
N VAL A 349 22.58 -5.20 20.42
CA VAL A 349 23.89 -5.66 20.93
C VAL A 349 25.04 -5.41 19.94
N PHE A 350 26.27 -5.49 20.44
CA PHE A 350 27.47 -5.52 19.61
C PHE A 350 27.61 -6.83 18.84
N ASN A 351 28.28 -6.82 17.68
CA ASN A 351 28.58 -8.04 16.93
C ASN A 351 29.47 -8.99 17.75
N THR A 352 28.87 -10.05 18.29
CA THR A 352 29.49 -11.01 19.20
C THR A 352 28.96 -12.41 18.91
N GLN A 353 29.85 -13.38 18.78
CA GLN A 353 29.52 -14.79 18.63
C GLN A 353 29.26 -15.39 20.02
N PHE A 354 28.15 -16.10 20.18
CA PHE A 354 27.82 -16.79 21.42
C PHE A 354 28.77 -17.98 21.61
N ASN A 355 29.35 -18.10 22.81
CA ASN A 355 30.12 -19.27 23.22
C ASN A 355 29.28 -20.16 24.14
N ASP A 356 28.88 -19.63 25.30
CA ASP A 356 27.99 -20.32 26.25
C ASP A 356 27.39 -19.34 27.28
N ILE A 357 26.42 -19.81 28.07
CA ILE A 357 25.97 -19.12 29.28
C ILE A 357 26.97 -19.32 30.42
N VAL A 358 26.99 -18.37 31.37
CA VAL A 358 27.67 -18.55 32.65
C VAL A 358 26.60 -18.61 33.73
N LEU A 359 26.35 -19.79 34.30
CA LEU A 359 25.28 -19.98 35.28
C LEU A 359 25.41 -19.01 36.46
N GLY A 360 24.29 -18.40 36.85
CA GLY A 360 24.22 -17.40 37.91
C GLY A 360 24.74 -16.00 37.53
N ASN A 361 25.14 -15.78 36.28
CA ASN A 361 25.55 -14.47 35.77
C ASN A 361 24.55 -13.95 34.72
N ASP A 362 24.41 -12.62 34.65
CA ASP A 362 23.56 -11.91 33.70
C ASP A 362 24.16 -11.83 32.29
N VAL A 363 25.48 -11.63 32.22
CA VAL A 363 26.26 -11.57 30.97
C VAL A 363 26.69 -12.96 30.51
N GLU A 364 26.56 -13.20 29.21
CA GLU A 364 26.95 -14.47 28.58
C GLU A 364 28.41 -14.44 28.11
N SER A 365 29.00 -15.63 27.95
CA SER A 365 30.32 -15.77 27.34
C SER A 365 30.19 -15.63 25.83
N GLY A 366 30.95 -14.70 25.25
CA GLY A 366 30.95 -14.46 23.82
C GLY A 366 32.28 -13.95 23.31
N THR A 367 32.51 -14.18 22.02
CA THR A 367 33.71 -13.73 21.30
C THR A 367 33.36 -12.53 20.44
N VAL A 368 33.98 -11.38 20.68
CA VAL A 368 33.74 -10.16 19.90
C VAL A 368 34.23 -10.37 18.47
N VAL A 369 33.38 -10.04 17.49
CA VAL A 369 33.70 -10.16 16.07
C VAL A 369 33.73 -8.76 15.48
N PRO A 370 34.81 -8.33 14.78
CA PRO A 370 34.82 -7.05 14.08
C PRO A 370 33.57 -6.87 13.20
N ASP A 371 32.89 -5.74 13.32
CA ASP A 371 31.71 -5.43 12.52
C ASP A 371 32.11 -4.56 11.33
N GLY A 372 31.90 -5.05 10.11
CA GLY A 372 32.24 -4.30 8.88
C GLY A 372 31.34 -3.10 8.61
N VAL A 373 30.18 -3.02 9.27
CA VAL A 373 29.16 -1.99 9.06
C VAL A 373 29.04 -1.10 10.29
N PHE A 374 28.79 -1.69 11.47
CA PHE A 374 28.58 -0.97 12.71
C PHE A 374 29.89 -0.78 13.48
N ASN A 375 30.81 0.00 12.90
CA ASN A 375 32.04 0.42 13.56
C ASN A 375 32.35 1.90 13.33
N VAL A 376 33.11 2.49 14.24
CA VAL A 376 33.70 3.83 14.09
C VAL A 376 35.20 3.70 14.28
N SER A 377 35.97 3.99 13.23
CA SER A 377 37.44 3.85 13.22
C SER A 377 37.94 2.46 13.68
N GLY A 378 37.25 1.40 13.27
CA GLY A 378 37.60 0.01 13.61
C GLY A 378 37.15 -0.46 15.00
N VAL A 379 36.44 0.38 15.75
CA VAL A 379 35.83 0.03 17.05
C VAL A 379 34.36 -0.29 16.84
N ASN A 380 33.90 -1.46 17.27
CA ASN A 380 32.50 -1.85 17.11
C ASN A 380 31.58 -0.94 17.93
N VAL A 381 30.51 -0.48 17.32
CA VAL A 381 29.38 0.16 18.01
C VAL A 381 28.19 -0.80 18.06
N ARG A 382 27.15 -0.48 18.85
CA ARG A 382 25.93 -1.29 18.89
C ARG A 382 25.26 -1.32 17.52
N ARG A 383 24.84 -2.52 17.09
CA ARG A 383 24.12 -2.72 15.83
C ARG A 383 22.72 -2.13 15.92
N VAL A 384 22.19 -1.68 14.80
CA VAL A 384 20.85 -1.06 14.71
C VAL A 384 19.91 -2.01 13.95
N THR A 385 18.61 -2.00 14.23
CA THR A 385 17.62 -2.78 13.46
C THR A 385 17.31 -2.14 12.11
N GLY A 386 16.97 -2.96 11.11
CA GLY A 386 16.62 -2.49 9.76
C GLY A 386 15.21 -1.92 9.60
N ARG A 387 14.45 -1.79 10.69
CA ARG A 387 13.13 -1.14 10.72
C ARG A 387 12.94 -0.44 12.06
N ASN A 388 12.10 0.59 12.04
CA ASN A 388 11.67 1.34 13.21
C ASN A 388 10.81 0.46 14.14
N ALA A 389 11.03 0.57 15.45
CA ALA A 389 10.29 -0.20 16.46
C ALA A 389 8.86 0.37 16.63
N PRO A 390 7.80 -0.39 16.30
CA PRO A 390 6.42 0.06 16.53
C PRO A 390 6.07 0.02 18.02
N SER A 391 4.99 0.72 18.40
CA SER A 391 4.46 0.64 19.76
C SER A 391 3.94 -0.76 20.10
N VAL A 392 4.27 -1.26 21.30
CA VAL A 392 3.66 -2.48 21.89
C VAL A 392 2.28 -2.22 22.51
N ILE A 393 1.92 -0.96 22.76
CA ILE A 393 0.63 -0.58 23.35
C ILE A 393 -0.47 -0.82 22.31
N ASN A 394 -1.57 -1.45 22.72
CA ASN A 394 -2.66 -1.94 21.86
C ASN A 394 -2.22 -2.98 20.81
N ALA A 395 -0.99 -3.50 20.83
CA ALA A 395 -0.54 -4.47 19.84
C ALA A 395 -1.35 -5.79 19.87
N VAL A 396 -1.99 -6.08 21.01
CA VAL A 396 -2.94 -7.20 21.18
C VAL A 396 -4.08 -7.20 20.16
N TYR A 397 -4.49 -6.03 19.68
CA TYR A 397 -5.56 -5.95 18.69
C TYR A 397 -5.12 -6.37 17.29
N ASN A 398 -3.81 -6.43 17.01
CA ASN A 398 -3.29 -6.84 15.71
C ASN A 398 -3.54 -8.34 15.45
N TYR A 399 -4.05 -8.69 14.27
CA TYR A 399 -4.21 -10.10 13.89
C TYR A 399 -2.87 -10.82 13.74
N ARG A 400 -1.87 -10.14 13.14
CA ARG A 400 -0.46 -10.57 13.02
C ARG A 400 0.47 -9.41 13.43
N ASN A 401 1.62 -9.71 14.02
CA ASN A 401 2.58 -8.71 14.49
C ASN A 401 3.84 -8.63 13.60
N PHE A 402 4.70 -7.65 13.89
CA PHE A 402 5.72 -7.07 12.99
C PHE A 402 5.14 -6.29 11.81
N TRP A 403 5.96 -5.43 11.19
CA TRP A 403 5.58 -4.64 10.02
C TRP A 403 5.20 -5.48 8.79
N ASP A 404 5.80 -6.65 8.62
CA ASP A 404 5.56 -7.58 7.50
C ASP A 404 4.60 -8.72 7.85
N GLY A 405 4.06 -8.74 9.08
CA GLY A 405 3.12 -9.77 9.51
C GLY A 405 3.74 -11.17 9.70
N ARG A 406 5.07 -11.29 9.82
CA ARG A 406 5.73 -12.60 9.98
C ARG A 406 5.43 -13.29 11.31
N ALA A 407 5.06 -12.55 12.35
CA ALA A 407 4.60 -13.13 13.61
C ALA A 407 3.18 -13.67 13.43
N ASN A 408 3.10 -14.99 13.36
CA ASN A 408 1.89 -15.72 13.02
C ASN A 408 0.84 -15.61 14.11
N HIS A 409 -0.43 -15.58 13.70
CA HIS A 409 -1.58 -15.62 14.59
C HIS A 409 -1.63 -16.89 15.45
N PHE A 410 -1.17 -18.02 14.91
CA PHE A 410 -1.05 -19.28 15.62
C PHE A 410 0.37 -19.42 16.18
N PHE A 411 0.50 -19.38 17.50
CA PHE A 411 1.78 -19.58 18.15
C PHE A 411 2.10 -21.08 18.27
N ASN A 412 3.28 -21.48 17.79
CA ASN A 412 3.73 -22.88 17.78
C ASN A 412 4.55 -23.26 19.03
N GLY A 413 4.74 -22.33 19.98
CA GLY A 413 5.51 -22.54 21.21
C GLY A 413 7.01 -22.26 21.10
N VAL A 414 7.56 -22.08 19.90
CA VAL A 414 9.02 -22.06 19.67
C VAL A 414 9.48 -20.88 18.83
N THR A 415 8.82 -20.60 17.70
CA THR A 415 9.27 -19.60 16.72
C THR A 415 8.14 -18.65 16.32
N PRO A 416 8.46 -17.47 15.74
CA PRO A 416 7.44 -16.51 15.32
C PRO A 416 6.54 -17.00 14.18
N PHE A 417 6.92 -18.07 13.49
CA PHE A 417 6.41 -18.37 12.15
C PHE A 417 5.16 -19.26 12.15
N GLY A 418 4.71 -19.71 13.32
CA GLY A 418 3.54 -20.58 13.45
C GLY A 418 3.71 -21.89 12.69
N MET A 419 2.69 -22.30 11.94
CA MET A 419 2.70 -23.58 11.20
C MET A 419 3.71 -23.65 10.06
N ARG A 420 4.28 -22.51 9.63
CA ARG A 420 5.35 -22.47 8.62
C ARG A 420 6.64 -23.14 9.11
N ASP A 421 6.85 -23.19 10.42
CA ASP A 421 7.93 -23.94 11.02
C ASP A 421 7.45 -25.33 11.47
N GLN A 422 7.65 -26.30 10.59
CA GLN A 422 7.22 -27.69 10.80
C GLN A 422 8.07 -28.42 11.85
N ASN A 423 9.25 -27.88 12.17
CA ASN A 423 10.19 -28.46 13.13
C ASN A 423 9.96 -27.95 14.56
N ALA A 424 9.10 -26.96 14.76
CA ALA A 424 8.74 -26.47 16.08
C ALA A 424 8.07 -27.58 16.90
N LYS A 425 8.75 -27.98 17.99
CA LYS A 425 8.28 -28.96 18.97
C LYS A 425 8.45 -28.41 20.38
N VAL A 426 7.44 -28.63 21.21
CA VAL A 426 7.48 -28.46 22.67
C VAL A 426 7.35 -29.81 23.35
N PHE A 427 7.76 -29.93 24.60
CA PHE A 427 7.79 -31.18 25.35
C PHE A 427 6.59 -31.28 26.27
N LYS A 428 5.68 -32.22 25.97
CA LYS A 428 4.48 -32.47 26.76
C LYS A 428 4.64 -33.74 27.60
N ILE A 429 4.27 -33.66 28.87
CA ILE A 429 4.24 -34.79 29.79
C ILE A 429 2.89 -35.50 29.67
N ILE A 430 2.90 -36.78 29.34
CA ILE A 430 1.71 -37.65 29.28
C ILE A 430 1.96 -38.84 30.20
N GLY A 431 1.27 -38.88 31.33
CA GLY A 431 1.61 -39.81 32.42
C GLY A 431 2.99 -39.46 32.98
N THR A 432 3.95 -40.38 32.85
CA THR A 432 5.36 -40.18 33.25
C THR A 432 6.30 -39.98 32.06
N THR A 433 5.78 -39.97 30.83
CA THR A 433 6.59 -39.90 29.61
C THR A 433 6.59 -38.48 29.04
N VAL A 434 7.78 -38.00 28.66
CA VAL A 434 7.94 -36.73 27.95
C VAL A 434 7.90 -36.99 26.44
N ASN A 435 7.03 -36.27 25.73
CA ASN A 435 6.81 -36.43 24.30
C ASN A 435 7.01 -35.09 23.59
N PRO A 436 7.82 -35.02 22.51
CA PRO A 436 7.84 -33.85 21.64
C PRO A 436 6.52 -33.77 20.85
N VAL A 437 5.82 -32.63 20.95
CA VAL A 437 4.54 -32.40 20.29
C VAL A 437 4.56 -31.08 19.53
N SER A 438 3.78 -30.99 18.45
CA SER A 438 3.45 -29.71 17.82
C SER A 438 2.18 -29.15 18.42
N ILE A 439 2.18 -27.84 18.64
CA ILE A 439 1.02 -27.09 19.15
C ILE A 439 0.72 -25.93 18.21
N ALA A 440 -0.51 -25.43 18.26
CA ALA A 440 -0.94 -24.22 17.58
C ALA A 440 -1.95 -23.49 18.48
N ILE A 441 -1.50 -22.40 19.10
CA ILE A 441 -2.33 -21.59 20.01
C ILE A 441 -2.89 -20.41 19.20
N PRO A 442 -4.21 -20.33 18.93
CA PRO A 442 -4.82 -19.25 18.17
C PRO A 442 -4.75 -17.91 18.93
N LEU A 443 -5.05 -16.79 18.26
CA LEU A 443 -5.07 -15.44 18.85
C LEU A 443 -3.79 -15.12 19.65
N SER A 444 -2.65 -15.63 19.19
CA SER A 444 -1.37 -15.56 19.91
C SER A 444 -0.23 -14.96 19.08
N SER A 445 -0.56 -13.96 18.27
CA SER A 445 0.43 -13.25 17.45
C SER A 445 1.47 -12.49 18.27
N LEU A 446 1.13 -12.05 19.49
CA LEU A 446 2.08 -11.44 20.43
C LEU A 446 3.08 -12.48 20.95
N ALA A 447 2.62 -13.68 21.34
CA ALA A 447 3.52 -14.75 21.76
C ALA A 447 4.48 -15.18 20.63
N SER A 448 3.96 -15.27 19.40
CA SER A 448 4.80 -15.48 18.21
C SER A 448 5.84 -14.36 18.03
N GLN A 449 5.45 -13.10 18.17
CA GLN A 449 6.37 -11.97 18.04
C GLN A 449 7.46 -12.00 19.13
N ALA A 450 7.07 -12.28 20.37
CA ALA A 450 7.92 -12.17 21.55
C ALA A 450 9.12 -13.13 21.54
N VAL A 451 9.02 -14.28 20.85
CA VAL A 451 10.13 -15.26 20.76
C VAL A 451 11.18 -14.92 19.69
N GLY A 452 10.98 -13.87 18.88
CA GLY A 452 11.93 -13.45 17.85
C GLY A 452 13.15 -12.69 18.40
N PRO A 453 12.95 -11.52 19.03
CA PRO A 453 14.04 -10.63 19.47
C PRO A 453 15.08 -11.27 20.41
N PRO A 454 14.72 -12.14 21.38
CA PRO A 454 15.69 -12.73 22.33
C PRO A 454 16.77 -13.62 21.71
N LEU A 455 16.64 -14.01 20.44
CA LEU A 455 17.62 -14.79 19.68
C LEU A 455 18.26 -13.99 18.52
N ASN A 456 17.84 -12.75 18.29
CA ASN A 456 18.32 -11.97 17.15
C ASN A 456 19.63 -11.24 17.49
N SER A 457 20.65 -11.42 16.64
CA SER A 457 22.00 -10.87 16.82
C SER A 457 22.18 -9.38 16.49
N ASN A 458 21.12 -8.75 15.99
CA ASN A 458 21.04 -7.30 15.87
C ASN A 458 20.24 -6.68 17.03
N GLU A 459 19.47 -7.48 17.78
CA GLU A 459 18.53 -6.99 18.79
C GLU A 459 19.04 -7.28 20.21
N MET A 460 18.95 -8.51 20.69
CA MET A 460 19.17 -8.84 22.11
C MET A 460 20.21 -9.93 22.37
N SER A 461 20.64 -10.67 21.35
CA SER A 461 21.39 -11.92 21.53
C SER A 461 22.78 -11.89 20.93
N PHE A 462 23.73 -12.61 21.52
CA PHE A 462 24.91 -13.03 20.76
C PHE A 462 24.51 -14.06 19.69
N SER A 463 25.23 -14.04 18.57
CA SER A 463 24.91 -14.87 17.40
C SER A 463 25.03 -16.36 17.73
N GLY A 464 24.02 -17.17 17.40
CA GLY A 464 24.03 -18.63 17.57
C GLY A 464 23.49 -19.17 18.89
N LYS A 465 22.97 -18.31 19.78
CA LYS A 465 22.31 -18.73 21.03
C LYS A 465 20.98 -19.45 20.76
N ALA A 466 20.70 -20.50 21.53
CA ALA A 466 19.42 -21.21 21.52
C ALA A 466 18.48 -20.73 22.65
N PHE A 467 17.16 -20.85 22.47
CA PHE A 467 16.19 -20.40 23.49
C PHE A 467 16.28 -21.17 24.82
N ALA A 468 16.59 -22.46 24.78
CA ALA A 468 16.78 -23.26 25.99
C ALA A 468 17.96 -22.75 26.85
N LYS A 469 19.00 -22.19 26.23
CA LYS A 469 20.11 -21.52 26.94
C LYS A 469 19.62 -20.26 27.67
N LEU A 470 18.74 -19.47 27.05
CA LEU A 470 18.12 -18.31 27.72
C LEU A 470 17.32 -18.74 28.95
N GLY A 471 16.50 -19.80 28.82
CA GLY A 471 15.77 -20.37 29.95
C GLY A 471 16.68 -20.82 31.07
N LYS A 472 17.69 -21.65 30.74
CA LYS A 472 18.68 -22.13 31.70
C LYS A 472 19.43 -21.00 32.42
N LYS A 473 19.74 -19.89 31.72
CA LYS A 473 20.29 -18.68 32.35
C LYS A 473 19.30 -18.04 33.32
N LEU A 474 18.12 -17.67 32.84
CA LEU A 474 17.17 -16.89 33.63
C LEU A 474 16.62 -17.65 34.84
N LEU A 475 16.38 -18.96 34.73
CA LEU A 475 15.89 -19.76 35.86
C LEU A 475 16.89 -19.82 37.04
N ALA A 476 18.17 -19.56 36.80
CA ALA A 476 19.20 -19.45 37.83
C ALA A 476 19.36 -18.02 38.40
N LEU A 477 18.65 -17.03 37.84
CA LEU A 477 18.73 -15.63 38.24
C LEU A 477 17.49 -15.17 39.00
N ARG A 478 17.66 -14.11 39.78
CA ARG A 478 16.54 -13.42 40.42
C ARG A 478 15.90 -12.44 39.43
N PRO A 479 14.56 -12.41 39.30
CA PRO A 479 13.89 -11.45 38.43
C PRO A 479 14.23 -10.00 38.79
N LEU A 480 14.51 -9.20 37.74
CA LEU A 480 14.76 -7.76 37.83
C LEU A 480 15.93 -7.37 38.76
N ALA A 481 16.92 -8.26 38.94
CA ALA A 481 17.97 -8.08 39.94
C ALA A 481 18.87 -6.84 39.71
N LYS A 482 18.80 -6.22 38.52
CA LYS A 482 19.55 -5.02 38.13
C LYS A 482 18.72 -3.73 38.20
N GLN A 483 17.45 -3.83 38.55
CA GLN A 483 16.48 -2.74 38.44
C GLN A 483 15.86 -2.42 39.80
N LEU A 484 15.63 -1.14 40.05
CA LEU A 484 14.66 -0.73 41.06
C LEU A 484 13.24 -1.02 40.56
N VAL A 485 12.38 -1.48 41.46
CA VAL A 485 10.95 -1.64 41.21
C VAL A 485 10.24 -0.74 42.21
N SER A 486 9.28 0.09 41.78
CA SER A 486 8.56 0.95 42.73
C SER A 486 7.83 0.10 43.78
N SER A 487 7.80 0.54 45.04
CA SER A 487 6.95 -0.09 46.07
C SER A 487 5.45 0.09 45.78
N SER A 488 5.09 1.02 44.90
CA SER A 488 3.75 1.24 44.37
C SER A 488 3.55 0.72 42.94
N ASP A 489 4.47 -0.10 42.41
CA ASP A 489 4.27 -0.77 41.11
C ASP A 489 2.96 -1.56 41.12
N SER A 490 2.18 -1.47 40.05
CA SER A 490 0.83 -2.01 39.97
C SER A 490 0.76 -3.54 40.03
N ARG A 491 1.87 -4.24 39.74
CA ARG A 491 1.95 -5.71 39.74
C ARG A 491 2.93 -6.24 40.76
N PHE A 492 4.01 -5.52 41.02
CA PHE A 492 5.11 -5.96 41.86
C PHE A 492 5.22 -5.24 43.19
N GLY A 493 4.40 -4.22 43.48
CA GLY A 493 4.54 -3.41 44.70
C GLY A 493 4.64 -4.24 45.99
N SER A 494 3.85 -5.31 46.12
CA SER A 494 3.86 -6.20 47.30
C SER A 494 5.08 -7.11 47.43
N VAL A 495 5.86 -7.28 46.36
CA VAL A 495 7.06 -8.14 46.32
C VAL A 495 8.30 -7.35 45.88
N SER A 496 8.19 -6.02 45.80
CA SER A 496 9.30 -5.13 45.50
C SER A 496 10.26 -5.07 46.68
N ARG A 497 11.56 -5.04 46.41
CA ARG A 497 12.59 -4.84 47.43
C ARG A 497 12.99 -3.38 47.60
N SER A 498 12.31 -2.44 46.95
CA SER A 498 12.64 -1.00 46.99
C SER A 498 12.89 -0.52 48.42
N PRO A 499 14.01 0.18 48.69
CA PRO A 499 14.95 0.77 47.73
C PRO A 499 16.08 -0.18 47.25
N ALA A 500 16.05 -1.48 47.57
CA ALA A 500 16.98 -2.46 47.01
C ALA A 500 16.52 -2.98 45.63
N LEU A 501 17.47 -3.43 44.82
CA LEU A 501 17.21 -3.95 43.47
C LEU A 501 16.48 -5.31 43.46
N GLY A 502 15.65 -5.51 42.45
CA GLY A 502 14.93 -6.74 42.16
C GLY A 502 13.72 -7.02 43.03
N LEU A 503 13.10 -8.17 42.75
CA LEU A 503 11.97 -8.69 43.50
C LEU A 503 12.43 -9.49 44.73
N ASP A 504 11.51 -9.74 45.67
CA ASP A 504 11.76 -10.55 46.86
C ASP A 504 12.39 -11.90 46.51
N THR A 505 13.26 -12.42 47.39
CA THR A 505 13.93 -13.70 47.19
C THR A 505 12.99 -14.90 47.08
N SER A 506 11.75 -14.79 47.57
CA SER A 506 10.71 -15.81 47.39
C SER A 506 10.14 -15.85 45.97
N VAL A 507 10.39 -14.81 45.15
CA VAL A 507 9.91 -14.71 43.77
C VAL A 507 11.05 -15.08 42.82
N THR A 508 10.92 -16.25 42.20
CA THR A 508 11.85 -16.73 41.16
C THR A 508 11.12 -16.92 39.84
N TYR A 509 11.87 -16.98 38.73
CA TYR A 509 11.28 -17.36 37.44
C TYR A 509 10.64 -18.75 37.50
N VAL A 510 11.24 -19.69 38.24
CA VAL A 510 10.68 -21.03 38.48
C VAL A 510 9.33 -20.93 39.18
N SER A 511 9.23 -20.18 40.29
CA SER A 511 7.96 -20.06 41.03
C SER A 511 6.87 -19.38 40.21
N LEU A 512 7.23 -18.38 39.40
CA LEU A 512 6.29 -17.69 38.50
C LEU A 512 5.78 -18.62 37.40
N ILE A 513 6.65 -19.43 36.79
CA ILE A 513 6.24 -20.42 35.77
C ILE A 513 5.34 -21.50 36.38
N GLN A 514 5.71 -22.05 37.53
CA GLN A 514 4.92 -23.07 38.23
C GLN A 514 3.54 -22.56 38.64
N ALA A 515 3.44 -21.29 39.05
CA ALA A 515 2.16 -20.66 39.38
C ALA A 515 1.30 -20.41 38.13
N ALA A 516 1.91 -20.01 37.01
CA ALA A 516 1.20 -19.59 35.80
C ALA A 516 0.78 -20.75 34.89
N PHE A 517 1.62 -21.77 34.72
CA PHE A 517 1.48 -22.77 33.65
C PHE A 517 1.14 -24.16 34.15
N ASN A 518 0.34 -24.87 33.36
CA ASN A 518 -0.03 -26.26 33.61
C ASN A 518 1.22 -27.15 33.72
N SER A 519 1.25 -28.01 34.74
CA SER A 519 2.40 -28.86 35.07
C SER A 519 2.82 -29.82 33.96
N GLN A 520 1.93 -30.14 33.00
CA GLN A 520 2.25 -30.98 31.85
C GLN A 520 3.36 -30.41 30.94
N TRP A 521 3.75 -29.15 31.13
CA TRP A 521 4.79 -28.48 30.34
C TRP A 521 6.13 -28.32 31.05
N TRP A 522 6.24 -28.65 32.33
CA TRP A 522 7.47 -28.41 33.10
C TRP A 522 7.80 -29.46 34.17
N ASN A 523 6.82 -30.24 34.65
CA ASN A 523 6.98 -31.09 35.83
C ASN A 523 7.55 -32.48 35.51
N SER A 524 8.78 -32.54 34.99
CA SER A 524 9.52 -33.79 34.80
C SER A 524 11.02 -33.61 35.05
N ASN A 525 11.65 -34.66 35.56
CA ASN A 525 13.09 -34.73 35.81
C ASN A 525 13.88 -35.30 34.62
N ASN A 526 13.23 -35.67 33.52
CA ASN A 526 13.93 -36.10 32.30
C ASN A 526 14.82 -34.97 31.77
N VAL A 527 15.96 -35.38 31.20
CA VAL A 527 16.92 -34.46 30.60
C VAL A 527 16.69 -34.40 29.10
N ILE A 528 16.68 -33.18 28.57
CA ILE A 528 16.56 -32.88 27.15
C ILE A 528 17.93 -32.39 26.65
N THR A 529 18.46 -33.02 25.61
CA THR A 529 19.62 -32.53 24.85
C THR A 529 19.25 -32.37 23.39
N PHE A 530 20.01 -31.58 22.65
CA PHE A 530 19.79 -31.38 21.21
C PHE A 530 21.01 -31.87 20.43
N VAL A 531 20.85 -32.97 19.70
CA VAL A 531 21.91 -33.55 18.85
C VAL A 531 21.52 -33.28 17.39
N ASN A 532 22.34 -32.51 16.68
CA ASN A 532 22.05 -32.04 15.31
C ASN A 532 20.67 -31.35 15.18
N GLY A 533 20.28 -30.58 16.19
CA GLY A 533 18.99 -29.88 16.25
C GLY A 533 17.79 -30.77 16.57
N GLN A 534 17.98 -32.07 16.76
CA GLN A 534 16.90 -32.99 17.15
C GLN A 534 16.95 -33.27 18.66
N PRO A 535 15.79 -33.31 19.33
CA PRO A 535 15.77 -33.53 20.77
C PRO A 535 16.02 -35.00 21.12
N VAL A 536 16.85 -35.23 22.13
CA VAL A 536 17.08 -36.53 22.76
C VAL A 536 16.62 -36.43 24.21
N ILE A 537 15.77 -37.36 24.63
CA ILE A 537 15.20 -37.43 25.98
C ILE A 537 15.92 -38.57 26.71
N SER A 538 16.53 -38.27 27.85
CA SER A 538 17.22 -39.25 28.68
C SER A 538 16.70 -39.28 30.12
N ASP A 539 17.15 -40.28 30.86
CA ASP A 539 16.86 -40.42 32.29
C ASP A 539 17.39 -39.21 33.10
N PRO A 540 16.78 -38.95 34.27
CA PRO A 540 17.22 -37.89 35.17
C PRO A 540 18.71 -37.98 35.54
N LYS A 541 19.33 -36.82 35.75
CA LYS A 541 20.72 -36.68 36.23
C LYS A 541 20.77 -35.72 37.42
N ASP A 542 21.67 -35.99 38.37
CA ASP A 542 21.85 -35.16 39.58
C ASP A 542 22.41 -33.77 39.29
N SER A 543 23.20 -33.63 38.22
CA SER A 543 23.75 -32.35 37.77
C SER A 543 23.70 -32.28 36.25
N LEU A 544 23.34 -31.11 35.74
CA LEU A 544 23.21 -30.84 34.32
C LEU A 544 24.31 -29.89 33.86
N THR A 545 24.96 -30.23 32.75
CA THR A 545 25.80 -29.29 32.01
C THR A 545 24.98 -28.15 31.42
N THR A 546 25.63 -27.14 30.84
CA THR A 546 24.96 -26.03 30.16
C THR A 546 24.21 -26.47 28.90
N ASP A 547 24.50 -27.65 28.34
CA ASP A 547 23.85 -28.23 27.13
C ASP A 547 22.79 -29.28 27.44
N GLU A 548 22.55 -29.56 28.73
CA GLU A 548 21.53 -30.50 29.20
C GLU A 548 20.43 -29.72 29.90
N PHE A 549 19.18 -29.87 29.44
CA PHE A 549 18.07 -29.02 29.86
C PHE A 549 17.02 -29.83 30.63
N THR A 550 16.42 -29.22 31.65
CA THR A 550 15.15 -29.71 32.19
C THR A 550 14.03 -29.48 31.17
N VAL A 551 12.88 -30.13 31.35
CA VAL A 551 11.70 -29.87 30.51
C VAL A 551 11.27 -28.39 30.59
N MET A 552 11.38 -27.76 31.75
CA MET A 552 11.07 -26.33 31.92
C MET A 552 11.99 -25.43 31.10
N GLU A 553 13.30 -25.72 31.10
CA GLU A 553 14.30 -24.98 30.32
C GLU A 553 14.11 -25.20 28.81
N ALA A 554 13.85 -26.44 28.39
CA ALA A 554 13.63 -26.79 26.99
C ALA A 554 12.36 -26.15 26.42
N ASN A 555 11.30 -26.02 27.23
CA ASN A 555 10.05 -25.34 26.88
C ASN A 555 10.06 -23.83 27.15
N PHE A 556 11.19 -23.23 27.49
CA PHE A 556 11.20 -21.84 27.97
C PHE A 556 10.62 -20.83 26.96
N SER A 557 10.73 -21.09 25.66
CA SER A 557 10.08 -20.27 24.61
C SER A 557 8.56 -20.25 24.71
N LEU A 558 7.92 -21.34 25.13
CA LEU A 558 6.47 -21.42 25.34
C LEU A 558 6.06 -20.51 26.49
N PHE A 559 6.75 -20.59 27.62
CA PHE A 559 6.47 -19.77 28.79
C PHE A 559 6.75 -18.30 28.52
N TRP A 560 7.88 -18.00 27.88
CA TRP A 560 8.26 -16.66 27.45
C TRP A 560 7.18 -16.02 26.58
N GLY A 561 6.82 -16.66 25.46
CA GLY A 561 5.89 -16.09 24.50
C GLY A 561 4.52 -15.82 25.12
N LEU A 562 3.97 -16.80 25.83
CA LEU A 562 2.65 -16.67 26.45
C LEU A 562 2.63 -15.68 27.63
N ALA A 563 3.72 -15.58 28.40
CA ALA A 563 3.80 -14.61 29.50
C ALA A 563 3.93 -13.17 28.98
N ILE A 564 4.79 -12.92 27.98
CA ILE A 564 4.90 -11.60 27.33
C ILE A 564 3.56 -11.20 26.71
N GLN A 565 2.89 -12.11 26.00
CA GLN A 565 1.54 -11.88 25.49
C GLN A 565 0.56 -11.50 26.60
N ALA A 566 0.54 -12.25 27.72
CA ALA A 566 -0.35 -11.94 28.84
C ALA A 566 -0.10 -10.53 29.40
N TYR A 567 1.16 -10.10 29.49
CA TYR A 567 1.51 -8.74 29.89
C TYR A 567 1.08 -7.69 28.86
N GLU A 568 1.41 -7.88 27.57
CA GLU A 568 1.05 -6.94 26.50
C GLU A 568 -0.48 -6.82 26.30
N GLN A 569 -1.25 -7.86 26.62
CA GLN A 569 -2.71 -7.82 26.69
C GLN A 569 -3.24 -6.80 27.73
N THR A 570 -2.42 -6.41 28.71
CA THR A 570 -2.78 -5.38 29.70
C THR A 570 -2.47 -3.96 29.23
N LEU A 571 -1.65 -3.79 28.19
CA LEU A 571 -1.19 -2.49 27.70
C LEU A 571 -2.22 -1.87 26.73
N VAL A 572 -3.40 -1.56 27.27
CA VAL A 572 -4.55 -1.02 26.51
C VAL A 572 -4.72 0.48 26.80
N SER A 573 -4.71 1.29 25.75
CA SER A 573 -4.91 2.76 25.81
C SER A 573 -6.28 3.14 25.23
N ASP A 574 -7.29 3.01 26.07
CA ASP A 574 -8.71 3.19 25.78
C ASP A 574 -9.34 4.42 26.48
N ASP A 575 -8.54 5.36 27.01
CA ASP A 575 -9.01 6.53 27.75
C ASP A 575 -8.49 7.87 27.19
N SER A 576 -8.23 7.91 25.88
CA SER A 576 -7.83 9.14 25.18
C SER A 576 -8.95 10.19 25.17
N LYS A 577 -8.63 11.45 24.81
CA LYS A 577 -9.64 12.50 24.61
C LYS A 577 -10.69 12.08 23.58
N PHE A 578 -10.29 11.36 22.53
CA PHE A 578 -11.21 10.83 21.54
C PHE A 578 -12.17 9.79 22.14
N ASP A 579 -11.68 8.85 22.96
CA ASP A 579 -12.55 7.87 23.62
C ASP A 579 -13.60 8.55 24.50
N LYS A 580 -13.18 9.54 25.30
CA LYS A 580 -14.07 10.38 26.13
C LYS A 580 -15.10 11.15 25.29
N PHE A 581 -14.69 11.68 24.14
CA PHE A 581 -15.61 12.31 23.19
C PHE A 581 -16.65 11.31 22.67
N ARG A 582 -16.25 10.09 22.31
CA ARG A 582 -17.18 9.05 21.83
C ARG A 582 -18.11 8.52 22.92
N GLU A 583 -17.69 8.63 24.19
CA GLU A 583 -18.50 8.31 25.38
C GLU A 583 -19.39 9.50 25.82
N GLY A 584 -19.24 10.68 25.22
CA GLY A 584 -19.99 11.89 25.59
C GLY A 584 -19.49 12.61 26.84
N SER A 585 -18.29 12.27 27.33
CA SER A 585 -17.67 12.86 28.53
C SER A 585 -16.63 13.95 28.23
N ALA A 586 -16.30 14.18 26.95
CA ALA A 586 -15.46 15.28 26.49
C ALA A 586 -15.96 15.86 25.16
N SER A 587 -15.48 17.05 24.78
CA SER A 587 -15.75 17.68 23.49
C SER A 587 -14.47 17.90 22.70
N LEU A 588 -14.57 17.79 21.38
CA LEU A 588 -13.50 18.22 20.47
C LEU A 588 -13.56 19.74 20.24
N THR A 589 -12.41 20.37 20.06
CA THR A 589 -12.33 21.76 19.58
C THR A 589 -12.80 21.85 18.13
N ALA A 590 -13.06 23.06 17.63
CA ALA A 590 -13.46 23.25 16.24
C ALA A 590 -12.40 22.71 15.25
N GLN A 591 -11.11 22.89 15.56
CA GLN A 591 -10.01 22.39 14.73
C GLN A 591 -9.90 20.86 14.78
N GLU A 592 -10.04 20.24 15.96
CA GLU A 592 -10.06 18.78 16.12
C GLU A 592 -11.25 18.16 15.40
N GLN A 593 -12.43 18.77 15.48
CA GLN A 593 -13.63 18.32 14.77
C GLN A 593 -13.47 18.45 13.25
N GLN A 594 -12.86 19.55 12.78
CA GLN A 594 -12.49 19.69 11.37
C GLN A 594 -11.49 18.60 10.95
N GLY A 595 -10.50 18.31 11.80
CA GLY A 595 -9.53 17.23 11.61
C GLY A 595 -10.17 15.87 11.46
N LEU A 596 -11.11 15.53 12.35
CA LEU A 596 -11.90 14.31 12.26
C LEU A 596 -12.69 14.24 10.95
N ASN A 597 -13.37 15.33 10.55
CA ASN A 597 -14.12 15.37 9.30
C ASN A 597 -13.21 15.16 8.07
N LEU A 598 -12.02 15.75 8.07
CA LEU A 598 -11.02 15.58 7.02
C LEU A 598 -10.47 14.14 7.01
N PHE A 599 -10.17 13.58 8.17
CA PHE A 599 -9.69 12.20 8.35
C PHE A 599 -10.70 11.18 7.78
N MET A 600 -11.99 11.41 8.03
CA MET A 600 -13.09 10.58 7.54
C MET A 600 -13.41 10.80 6.05
N GLY A 601 -13.15 12.01 5.54
CA GLY A 601 -13.54 12.45 4.20
C GLY A 601 -12.34 12.69 3.28
N LYS A 602 -12.00 13.97 3.09
CA LYS A 602 -11.01 14.42 2.07
C LYS A 602 -9.64 13.75 2.21
N GLY A 603 -9.17 13.51 3.42
CA GLY A 603 -7.90 12.86 3.72
C GLY A 603 -7.90 11.34 3.51
N ARG A 604 -9.08 10.70 3.44
CA ARG A 604 -9.29 9.26 3.22
C ARG A 604 -8.58 8.34 4.23
N CYS A 605 -8.09 8.87 5.33
CA CYS A 605 -7.28 8.16 6.31
C CYS A 605 -8.04 6.97 6.92
N ILE A 606 -9.35 7.15 7.15
CA ILE A 606 -10.24 6.13 7.71
C ILE A 606 -10.30 4.85 6.86
N ASN A 607 -10.02 4.91 5.55
CA ASN A 607 -10.12 3.74 4.67
C ASN A 607 -9.09 2.64 5.04
N CYS A 608 -7.99 3.03 5.69
CA CYS A 608 -6.96 2.10 6.19
C CYS A 608 -6.92 2.05 7.72
N HIS A 609 -7.31 3.14 8.39
CA HIS A 609 -7.30 3.29 9.85
C HIS A 609 -8.71 3.26 10.44
N SER A 610 -9.47 2.21 10.15
CA SER A 610 -10.87 2.09 10.56
C SER A 610 -11.04 1.46 11.95
N GLY A 611 -12.29 1.51 12.45
CA GLY A 611 -12.68 0.92 13.73
C GLY A 611 -12.14 1.66 14.96
N PRO A 612 -12.59 1.29 16.18
CA PRO A 612 -12.08 1.86 17.43
C PRO A 612 -10.56 1.69 17.62
N GLU A 613 -9.97 0.66 17.01
CA GLU A 613 -8.53 0.37 17.04
C GLU A 613 -7.70 1.27 16.12
N PHE A 614 -8.34 2.03 15.21
CA PHE A 614 -7.70 2.86 14.18
C PHE A 614 -6.69 2.10 13.29
N THR A 615 -7.03 0.87 12.92
CA THR A 615 -6.25 0.02 12.02
C THR A 615 -7.09 -1.07 11.37
N ASN A 616 -6.90 -1.31 10.07
CA ASN A 616 -7.47 -2.45 9.36
C ASN A 616 -6.74 -3.77 9.62
N ALA A 617 -5.60 -3.76 10.32
CA ALA A 617 -4.85 -4.98 10.66
C ALA A 617 -5.34 -5.68 11.94
N SER A 618 -6.54 -5.32 12.42
CA SER A 618 -7.07 -5.80 13.69
C SER A 618 -7.78 -7.15 13.59
N VAL A 619 -7.89 -7.85 14.73
CA VAL A 619 -8.70 -9.07 14.86
C VAL A 619 -10.17 -8.78 14.54
N SER A 620 -10.70 -7.61 14.92
CA SER A 620 -12.10 -7.22 14.63
C SER A 620 -12.36 -7.09 13.12
N VAL A 621 -11.44 -6.46 12.39
CA VAL A 621 -11.54 -6.33 10.93
C VAL A 621 -11.38 -7.69 10.27
N PHE A 622 -10.42 -8.50 10.73
CA PHE A 622 -10.25 -9.86 10.23
C PHE A 622 -11.52 -10.72 10.40
N ASN A 623 -12.15 -10.68 11.57
CA ASN A 623 -13.36 -11.46 11.86
C ASN A 623 -14.57 -11.00 11.03
N SER A 624 -14.63 -9.72 10.67
CA SER A 624 -15.78 -9.14 9.94
C SER A 624 -15.59 -9.16 8.41
N GLN A 625 -14.36 -9.05 7.92
CA GLN A 625 -14.04 -8.91 6.49
C GLN A 625 -13.23 -10.09 5.91
N GLY A 626 -12.63 -10.93 6.75
CA GLY A 626 -11.74 -12.00 6.33
C GLY A 626 -10.27 -11.56 6.16
N PRO A 627 -9.40 -12.49 5.72
CA PRO A 627 -7.95 -12.27 5.58
C PRO A 627 -7.55 -11.53 4.29
N ILE A 628 -8.32 -11.71 3.22
CA ILE A 628 -7.97 -11.32 1.86
C ILE A 628 -9.19 -10.73 1.16
N ASP A 629 -8.95 -9.79 0.27
CA ASP A 629 -9.97 -9.15 -0.56
C ASP A 629 -9.34 -8.75 -1.91
N ARG A 630 -10.17 -8.33 -2.86
CA ARG A 630 -9.75 -7.76 -4.15
C ARG A 630 -9.93 -6.26 -4.13
N MET A 631 -8.93 -5.53 -4.62
CA MET A 631 -9.10 -4.11 -4.91
C MET A 631 -8.55 -3.78 -6.30
N ILE A 632 -9.01 -2.65 -6.86
CA ILE A 632 -8.39 -2.06 -8.05
C ILE A 632 -7.15 -1.32 -7.59
N MET A 633 -5.97 -1.76 -8.04
CA MET A 633 -4.70 -1.12 -7.70
C MET A 633 -4.53 0.20 -8.47
N LYS A 634 -3.50 0.97 -8.13
CA LYS A 634 -3.25 2.28 -8.74
C LYS A 634 -2.99 2.22 -10.25
N ASN A 635 -2.51 1.08 -10.75
CA ASN A 635 -2.33 0.84 -12.18
C ASN A 635 -3.64 0.55 -12.94
N GLY A 636 -4.78 0.40 -12.24
CA GLY A 636 -6.09 0.12 -12.83
C GLY A 636 -6.47 -1.36 -12.88
N ASP A 637 -5.51 -2.26 -12.60
CA ASP A 637 -5.74 -3.71 -12.61
C ASP A 637 -6.26 -4.21 -11.26
N PRO A 638 -7.15 -5.22 -11.25
CA PRO A 638 -7.54 -5.90 -10.03
C PRO A 638 -6.39 -6.75 -9.46
N ALA A 639 -6.28 -6.80 -8.14
CA ALA A 639 -5.41 -7.76 -7.46
C ALA A 639 -5.97 -8.19 -6.10
N LEU A 640 -5.61 -9.40 -5.69
CA LEU A 640 -5.76 -9.89 -4.32
C LEU A 640 -4.75 -9.20 -3.41
N TYR A 641 -5.18 -8.85 -2.21
CA TYR A 641 -4.30 -8.29 -1.18
C TYR A 641 -4.66 -8.86 0.19
N ASP A 642 -3.73 -8.73 1.15
CA ASP A 642 -3.96 -9.05 2.55
C ASP A 642 -4.61 -7.85 3.26
N ILE A 643 -5.81 -8.02 3.82
CA ILE A 643 -6.51 -6.94 4.53
C ILE A 643 -5.62 -6.43 5.69
N GLY A 644 -5.49 -5.11 5.79
CA GLY A 644 -4.63 -4.46 6.78
C GLY A 644 -3.15 -4.35 6.39
N TYR A 645 -2.77 -4.73 5.17
CA TYR A 645 -1.42 -4.53 4.63
C TYR A 645 -1.47 -3.73 3.34
N TYR A 646 -0.75 -2.61 3.29
CA TYR A 646 -0.79 -1.71 2.13
C TYR A 646 0.61 -1.21 1.74
N ASN A 647 0.88 -1.16 0.43
CA ASN A 647 2.04 -0.46 -0.10
C ASN A 647 1.71 1.01 -0.32
N ILE A 648 2.12 1.87 0.61
CA ILE A 648 1.87 3.32 0.52
C ILE A 648 3.02 4.09 -0.13
N ALA A 649 4.00 3.40 -0.75
CA ALA A 649 5.11 4.00 -1.48
C ALA A 649 6.04 4.93 -0.67
N ILE A 650 6.24 4.61 0.62
CA ILE A 650 7.25 5.27 1.46
C ILE A 650 8.66 4.90 1.02
N ARG A 651 8.88 3.65 0.58
CA ARG A 651 10.13 3.13 0.01
C ARG A 651 9.84 2.28 -1.23
N GLY A 652 10.85 2.07 -2.07
CA GLY A 652 10.73 1.21 -3.24
C GLY A 652 10.55 -0.25 -2.83
N THR A 653 9.68 -0.99 -3.53
CA THR A 653 9.40 -2.41 -3.24
C THR A 653 10.66 -3.30 -3.22
N ASN A 654 11.69 -2.94 -4.00
CA ASN A 654 12.95 -3.70 -4.06
C ASN A 654 13.82 -3.54 -2.81
N GLU A 655 13.60 -2.48 -2.01
CA GLU A 655 14.37 -2.23 -0.78
C GLU A 655 13.77 -2.98 0.41
N ASP A 656 12.44 -3.10 0.46
CA ASP A 656 11.77 -3.89 1.47
C ASP A 656 10.47 -4.47 0.93
N ILE A 657 10.48 -5.80 0.76
CA ILE A 657 9.37 -6.56 0.18
C ILE A 657 8.15 -6.63 1.10
N GLY A 658 8.29 -6.31 2.39
CA GLY A 658 7.22 -6.38 3.38
C GLY A 658 6.60 -7.78 3.44
N ILE A 659 5.26 -7.84 3.44
CA ILE A 659 4.51 -9.10 3.48
C ILE A 659 4.60 -9.94 2.18
N GLY A 660 5.14 -9.38 1.09
CA GLY A 660 5.39 -10.13 -0.15
C GLY A 660 6.54 -11.16 -0.06
N GLY A 661 7.31 -11.11 1.03
CA GLY A 661 8.44 -12.00 1.29
C GLY A 661 8.06 -13.44 1.65
N ASN A 662 9.08 -14.28 1.81
CA ASN A 662 8.95 -15.70 2.16
C ASN A 662 9.74 -16.01 3.44
N ILE A 663 9.28 -16.98 4.22
CA ILE A 663 10.00 -17.54 5.37
C ILE A 663 9.89 -19.06 5.36
N LEU A 664 11.00 -19.78 5.59
CA LEU A 664 11.03 -21.25 5.55
C LEU A 664 10.41 -21.84 4.27
N ASN A 665 10.64 -21.19 3.12
CA ASN A 665 10.07 -21.52 1.80
C ASN A 665 8.55 -21.29 1.65
N PHE A 666 7.88 -20.68 2.62
CA PHE A 666 6.45 -20.34 2.55
C PHE A 666 6.25 -18.82 2.39
N PRO A 667 5.31 -18.36 1.55
CA PRO A 667 4.95 -16.95 1.49
C PRO A 667 4.38 -16.42 2.82
N LEU A 668 4.71 -15.17 3.16
CA LEU A 668 4.13 -14.49 4.33
C LEU A 668 2.69 -14.04 4.09
N GLY A 669 2.39 -13.54 2.89
CA GLY A 669 1.05 -13.10 2.49
C GLY A 669 0.07 -14.25 2.31
N ILE A 670 -1.12 -14.14 2.91
CA ILE A 670 -2.21 -15.11 2.78
C ILE A 670 -2.73 -15.12 1.35
N SER A 671 -2.84 -13.93 0.72
CA SER A 671 -3.24 -13.83 -0.69
C SER A 671 -2.28 -14.57 -1.62
N LYS A 672 -0.97 -14.49 -1.35
CA LYS A 672 0.07 -15.20 -2.11
C LYS A 672 0.06 -16.71 -1.87
N GLN A 673 -0.12 -17.14 -0.62
CA GLN A 673 -0.33 -18.57 -0.33
C GLN A 673 -1.53 -19.14 -1.09
N ASN A 674 -2.64 -18.38 -1.15
CA ASN A 674 -3.82 -18.78 -1.91
C ASN A 674 -3.56 -18.82 -3.43
N SER A 675 -2.93 -17.78 -3.98
CA SER A 675 -2.61 -17.68 -5.41
C SER A 675 -1.61 -18.75 -5.87
N ASP A 676 -0.67 -19.15 -5.02
CA ASP A 676 0.38 -20.11 -5.37
C ASP A 676 -0.01 -21.56 -5.02
N GLY A 677 -1.16 -21.78 -4.37
CA GLY A 677 -1.58 -23.08 -3.85
C GLY A 677 -0.71 -23.61 -2.70
N THR A 678 0.01 -22.73 -1.98
CA THR A 678 0.94 -23.05 -0.88
C THR A 678 0.35 -22.78 0.50
N VAL A 679 -0.97 -22.91 0.63
CA VAL A 679 -1.72 -22.62 1.87
C VAL A 679 -1.21 -23.49 3.02
N ILE A 680 -0.61 -22.83 4.01
CA ILE A 680 -0.11 -23.45 5.24
C ILE A 680 -0.70 -22.79 6.49
N ASP A 681 -1.03 -21.50 6.41
CA ASP A 681 -1.78 -20.84 7.48
C ASP A 681 -3.25 -21.21 7.35
N SER A 682 -3.85 -21.68 8.44
CA SER A 682 -5.29 -21.94 8.47
C SER A 682 -6.06 -20.62 8.47
N PHE A 683 -6.82 -20.36 7.41
CA PHE A 683 -7.75 -19.24 7.34
C PHE A 683 -9.06 -19.69 6.69
N SER A 684 -10.16 -19.07 7.12
CA SER A 684 -11.44 -19.15 6.41
C SER A 684 -11.66 -17.82 5.70
N VAL A 685 -12.01 -17.86 4.42
CA VAL A 685 -12.50 -16.68 3.71
C VAL A 685 -13.90 -16.39 4.23
N ILE A 686 -14.01 -15.46 5.18
CA ILE A 686 -15.30 -15.03 5.71
C ILE A 686 -15.81 -13.92 4.79
N ASN A 687 -16.97 -14.18 4.17
CA ASN A 687 -17.82 -13.21 3.46
C ASN A 687 -17.57 -12.97 1.95
N PRO A 688 -18.31 -13.63 1.04
CA PRO A 688 -18.27 -13.38 -0.40
C PRO A 688 -18.93 -12.05 -0.86
N ASN A 689 -19.51 -11.25 0.05
CA ASN A 689 -20.27 -10.04 -0.29
C ASN A 689 -19.49 -8.73 -0.08
N ASN A 690 -18.33 -8.77 0.60
CA ASN A 690 -17.50 -7.59 0.84
C ASN A 690 -16.44 -7.37 -0.23
N PHE A 691 -16.38 -8.22 -1.25
CA PHE A 691 -15.39 -8.03 -2.31
C PHE A 691 -15.61 -6.68 -2.99
N GLN A 692 -14.57 -5.85 -2.98
CA GLN A 692 -14.60 -4.62 -3.77
C GLN A 692 -14.84 -4.93 -5.26
N ILE A 693 -14.45 -6.14 -5.69
CA ILE A 693 -14.63 -6.70 -7.03
C ILE A 693 -15.37 -8.05 -6.94
N PRO A 694 -16.61 -8.18 -7.45
CA PRO A 694 -17.41 -9.39 -7.32
C PRO A 694 -16.79 -10.67 -7.91
N GLY A 695 -17.16 -11.84 -7.38
CA GLY A 695 -16.81 -13.18 -7.89
C GLY A 695 -16.06 -14.07 -6.88
N PRO A 696 -15.88 -15.37 -7.18
CA PRO A 696 -15.02 -16.24 -6.40
C PRO A 696 -13.54 -15.90 -6.64
N ILE A 697 -12.71 -16.06 -5.60
CA ILE A 697 -11.26 -15.98 -5.73
C ILE A 697 -10.76 -17.19 -6.54
N GLN A 698 -9.95 -16.94 -7.57
CA GLN A 698 -9.36 -17.95 -8.44
C GLN A 698 -7.88 -18.20 -8.11
N ASN A 699 -7.40 -19.39 -8.46
CA ASN A 699 -5.99 -19.75 -8.38
C ASN A 699 -5.20 -19.01 -9.47
N GLY A 700 -3.99 -18.52 -9.16
CA GLY A 700 -3.16 -17.75 -10.08
C GLY A 700 -3.60 -16.31 -10.33
N GLU A 701 -4.54 -15.77 -9.54
CA GLU A 701 -4.88 -14.34 -9.60
C GLU A 701 -3.69 -13.46 -9.20
N ARG A 702 -3.60 -12.27 -9.82
CA ARG A 702 -2.58 -11.28 -9.47
C ARG A 702 -2.67 -10.92 -7.99
N VAL A 703 -1.53 -10.94 -7.28
CA VAL A 703 -1.42 -10.51 -5.88
C VAL A 703 -0.66 -9.19 -5.76
N ALA A 704 -1.10 -8.33 -4.84
CA ALA A 704 -0.52 -7.01 -4.55
C ALA A 704 -0.03 -6.95 -3.10
N VAL A 705 1.03 -7.70 -2.80
CA VAL A 705 1.62 -7.82 -1.46
C VAL A 705 3.04 -7.27 -1.35
N ASN A 706 3.69 -6.97 -2.47
CA ASN A 706 5.08 -6.54 -2.42
C ASN A 706 5.18 -5.07 -1.97
N GLY A 707 6.07 -4.80 -1.02
CA GLY A 707 6.22 -3.50 -0.39
C GLY A 707 5.03 -3.10 0.49
N ALA A 708 4.13 -4.05 0.80
CA ALA A 708 2.99 -3.83 1.67
C ALA A 708 3.33 -4.13 3.13
N PHE A 709 2.92 -3.23 4.02
CA PHE A 709 3.17 -3.31 5.46
C PHE A 709 1.89 -3.20 6.26
N LYS A 710 1.91 -3.81 7.44
CA LYS A 710 0.83 -3.76 8.42
C LYS A 710 0.48 -2.31 8.74
N VAL A 711 -0.80 -1.98 8.65
CA VAL A 711 -1.30 -0.68 9.09
C VAL A 711 -1.15 -0.56 10.61
N PRO A 712 -0.36 0.39 11.13
CA PRO A 712 -0.24 0.59 12.56
C PRO A 712 -1.51 1.25 13.12
N SER A 713 -1.82 0.98 14.40
CA SER A 713 -2.80 1.81 15.12
C SER A 713 -2.28 3.24 15.24
N LEU A 714 -3.19 4.21 15.19
CA LEU A 714 -2.87 5.64 15.37
C LEU A 714 -2.99 6.10 16.83
N ARG A 715 -3.34 5.19 17.76
CA ARG A 715 -3.42 5.52 19.19
C ARG A 715 -2.01 5.84 19.73
N ASN A 716 -1.92 6.91 20.51
CA ASN A 716 -0.66 7.48 21.02
C ASN A 716 0.35 7.89 19.93
N ILE A 717 -0.10 8.17 18.69
CA ILE A 717 0.80 8.53 17.59
C ILE A 717 1.66 9.77 17.87
N GLU A 718 1.22 10.66 18.77
CA GLU A 718 2.01 11.78 19.24
C GLU A 718 3.36 11.36 19.85
N LEU A 719 3.42 10.19 20.50
CA LEU A 719 4.53 9.77 21.35
C LEU A 719 5.42 8.69 20.70
N THR A 720 5.12 8.28 19.46
CA THR A 720 5.73 7.10 18.82
C THR A 720 6.56 7.44 17.58
N ALA A 721 6.92 8.72 17.42
CA ALA A 721 7.89 9.16 16.43
C ALA A 721 9.29 8.58 16.72
N PRO A 722 10.15 8.40 15.69
CA PRO A 722 9.91 8.78 14.28
C PRO A 722 8.89 7.87 13.57
N TYR A 723 8.34 8.32 12.44
CA TYR A 723 7.19 7.67 11.79
C TYR A 723 7.54 6.78 10.59
N PHE A 724 6.60 5.88 10.28
CA PHE A 724 6.69 4.79 9.29
C PHE A 724 7.63 3.65 9.68
N HIS A 725 7.59 2.54 8.92
CA HIS A 725 8.42 1.36 9.14
C HIS A 725 9.92 1.64 9.02
N ASN A 726 10.31 2.73 8.35
CA ASN A 726 11.69 3.17 8.19
C ASN A 726 12.07 4.34 9.10
N GLY A 727 11.14 4.84 9.93
CA GLY A 727 11.38 5.99 10.82
C GLY A 727 11.80 7.26 10.06
N GLY A 728 11.32 7.46 8.83
CA GLY A 728 11.82 8.49 7.92
C GLY A 728 11.25 9.90 8.11
N LYS A 729 10.42 10.14 9.13
CA LYS A 729 9.80 11.45 9.45
C LYS A 729 9.83 11.69 10.96
N ALA A 730 10.12 12.90 11.39
CA ALA A 730 10.21 13.24 12.81
C ALA A 730 8.90 13.81 13.37
N THR A 731 8.05 14.42 12.54
CA THR A 731 6.81 15.08 13.01
C THR A 731 5.57 14.59 12.25
N LEU A 732 4.39 14.79 12.87
CA LEU A 732 3.10 14.49 12.26
C LEU A 732 2.87 15.35 11.02
N LYS A 733 3.29 16.61 11.04
CA LYS A 733 3.20 17.49 9.87
C LYS A 733 4.04 16.99 8.70
N GLU A 734 5.28 16.56 8.93
CA GLU A 734 6.10 15.96 7.88
C GLU A 734 5.47 14.69 7.30
N LEU A 735 4.85 13.86 8.15
CA LEU A 735 4.06 12.71 7.72
C LEU A 735 2.89 13.15 6.84
N MET A 736 2.12 14.17 7.25
CA MET A 736 0.98 14.66 6.48
C MET A 736 1.38 15.27 5.14
N VAL A 737 2.49 16.01 5.08
CA VAL A 737 3.03 16.55 3.82
C VAL A 737 3.40 15.42 2.86
N ALA A 738 3.95 14.30 3.36
CA ALA A 738 4.27 13.13 2.53
C ALA A 738 3.00 12.48 1.95
N TYR A 739 1.97 12.25 2.77
CA TYR A 739 0.68 11.74 2.31
C TYR A 739 0.00 12.68 1.31
N ASN A 740 -0.01 13.99 1.59
CA ASN A 740 -0.63 14.98 0.72
C ASN A 740 0.04 15.07 -0.66
N ALA A 741 1.33 14.72 -0.75
CA ALA A 741 2.08 14.61 -2.00
C ALA A 741 1.97 13.23 -2.69
N GLY A 742 1.33 12.24 -2.05
CA GLY A 742 1.21 10.87 -2.56
C GLY A 742 2.47 10.00 -2.40
N ASN A 743 3.39 10.39 -1.51
CA ASN A 743 4.66 9.71 -1.21
C ASN A 743 5.69 9.62 -2.37
N LEU A 744 6.94 9.30 -2.01
CA LEU A 744 8.12 9.47 -2.88
C LEU A 744 8.20 8.43 -4.00
N PHE A 745 7.86 7.17 -3.73
CA PHE A 745 8.06 6.03 -4.65
C PHE A 745 6.79 5.63 -5.42
N ARG A 746 5.86 6.57 -5.59
CA ARG A 746 4.52 6.28 -6.15
C ARG A 746 4.53 5.74 -7.59
N VAL A 747 5.56 6.06 -8.36
CA VAL A 747 5.69 5.62 -9.75
C VAL A 747 6.23 4.19 -9.78
N GLU A 748 7.26 3.91 -8.98
CA GLU A 748 7.87 2.60 -8.86
C GLU A 748 6.92 1.55 -8.32
N ASN A 749 6.09 1.92 -7.33
CA ASN A 749 5.23 0.98 -6.63
C ASN A 749 3.80 0.92 -7.23
N ILE A 750 3.53 1.59 -8.36
CA ILE A 750 2.17 1.80 -8.89
C ILE A 750 1.34 0.52 -9.06
N ASN A 751 1.99 -0.61 -9.32
CA ASN A 751 1.35 -1.92 -9.50
C ASN A 751 0.73 -2.48 -8.20
N ASP A 752 1.33 -2.19 -7.04
CA ASP A 752 0.91 -2.75 -5.75
C ASP A 752 0.33 -1.69 -4.80
N MET A 753 0.20 -0.44 -5.27
CA MET A 753 -0.35 0.65 -4.49
C MET A 753 -1.88 0.67 -4.46
N PRO A 754 -2.50 0.86 -3.29
CA PRO A 754 -3.94 1.02 -3.20
C PRO A 754 -4.39 2.34 -3.87
N PRO A 755 -5.63 2.41 -4.39
CA PRO A 755 -6.08 3.53 -5.22
C PRO A 755 -6.21 4.85 -4.44
N ASP A 756 -6.39 4.75 -3.12
CA ASP A 756 -6.54 5.87 -2.19
C ASP A 756 -5.22 6.60 -1.85
N ILE A 757 -4.07 6.09 -2.29
CA ILE A 757 -2.79 6.80 -2.20
C ILE A 757 -2.60 7.65 -3.47
N LEU A 758 -2.91 8.94 -3.34
CA LEU A 758 -2.80 9.97 -4.36
C LEU A 758 -2.53 11.33 -3.71
N PRO A 759 -2.09 12.35 -4.47
CA PRO A 759 -2.08 13.71 -3.97
C PRO A 759 -3.48 14.11 -3.46
N LEU A 760 -3.56 14.52 -2.19
CA LEU A 760 -4.83 14.78 -1.51
C LEU A 760 -5.32 16.23 -1.70
N ASN A 761 -4.43 17.12 -2.16
CA ASN A 761 -4.67 18.55 -2.33
C ASN A 761 -5.26 19.20 -1.06
N LEU A 762 -4.74 18.81 0.10
CA LEU A 762 -5.04 19.44 1.39
C LEU A 762 -4.31 20.79 1.46
N ALA A 763 -5.01 21.81 1.94
CA ALA A 763 -4.38 23.05 2.36
C ALA A 763 -3.56 22.79 3.64
N SER A 764 -2.54 23.62 3.89
CA SER A 764 -1.70 23.46 5.08
C SER A 764 -2.52 23.47 6.38
N SER A 765 -3.52 24.33 6.49
CA SER A 765 -4.44 24.39 7.64
C SER A 765 -5.31 23.13 7.79
N GLU A 766 -5.60 22.43 6.69
CA GLU A 766 -6.33 21.15 6.72
C GLU A 766 -5.42 20.02 7.23
N GLU A 767 -4.15 20.00 6.82
CA GLU A 767 -3.15 19.09 7.41
C GLU A 767 -3.02 19.33 8.92
N ASP A 768 -2.94 20.59 9.35
CA ASP A 768 -2.82 20.95 10.78
C ASP A 768 -4.07 20.53 11.56
N ALA A 769 -5.26 20.65 10.96
CA ALA A 769 -6.49 20.14 11.57
C ALA A 769 -6.45 18.62 11.76
N ILE A 770 -5.97 17.86 10.76
CA ILE A 770 -5.79 16.40 10.91
C ILE A 770 -4.77 16.10 12.01
N VAL A 771 -3.64 16.81 12.08
CA VAL A 771 -2.66 16.65 13.15
C VAL A 771 -3.31 16.91 14.52
N ALA A 772 -4.09 17.99 14.67
CA ALA A 772 -4.81 18.28 15.90
C ALA A 772 -5.76 17.14 16.31
N PHE A 773 -6.47 16.54 15.35
CA PHE A 773 -7.28 15.34 15.62
C PHE A 773 -6.43 14.15 16.07
N LEU A 774 -5.30 13.86 15.43
CA LEU A 774 -4.41 12.74 15.80
C LEU A 774 -3.89 12.88 17.24
N LEU A 775 -3.63 14.10 17.71
CA LEU A 775 -3.23 14.35 19.11
C LEU A 775 -4.33 13.97 20.11
N THR A 776 -5.61 13.94 19.70
CA THR A 776 -6.71 13.50 20.59
C THR A 776 -6.70 12.00 20.87
N LEU A 777 -5.90 11.23 20.11
CA LEU A 777 -5.75 9.78 20.25
C LEU A 777 -4.67 9.39 21.27
N THR A 778 -4.05 10.36 21.95
CA THR A 778 -3.09 10.12 23.03
C THR A 778 -3.84 9.89 24.35
N ASP A 779 -3.54 8.78 25.01
CA ASP A 779 -4.01 8.47 26.36
C ASP A 779 -3.04 9.07 27.38
N GLU A 780 -3.56 9.91 28.27
CA GLU A 780 -2.74 10.57 29.29
C GLU A 780 -2.13 9.59 30.30
N ARG A 781 -2.69 8.39 30.46
CA ARG A 781 -2.05 7.34 31.26
C ARG A 781 -0.76 6.85 30.63
N VAL A 782 -0.71 6.78 29.29
CA VAL A 782 0.51 6.42 28.55
C VAL A 782 1.54 7.53 28.68
N ARG A 783 1.13 8.79 28.43
CA ARG A 783 2.03 9.94 28.56
C ARG A 783 2.65 10.01 29.95
N ASN A 784 1.83 9.84 30.99
CA ASN A 784 2.28 9.93 32.38
C ASN A 784 2.81 8.59 32.91
N GLN A 785 2.86 7.52 32.11
CA GLN A 785 3.37 6.21 32.51
C GLN A 785 2.65 5.63 33.75
N SER A 786 1.38 6.01 33.95
CA SER A 786 0.56 5.49 35.06
C SER A 786 0.00 4.12 34.72
N ALA A 787 -0.43 3.37 35.72
CA ALA A 787 -0.98 2.03 35.52
C ALA A 787 -2.04 1.99 34.40
N PRO A 788 -2.00 0.99 33.50
CA PRO A 788 -1.14 -0.21 33.54
C PRO A 788 0.26 -0.03 32.91
N PHE A 789 0.69 1.19 32.57
CA PHE A 789 1.96 1.48 31.88
C PHE A 789 3.13 1.76 32.82
N ASP A 790 2.94 1.59 34.13
CA ASP A 790 4.00 1.72 35.13
C ASP A 790 5.04 0.61 34.98
N HIS A 791 6.30 0.92 35.31
CA HIS A 791 7.41 0.02 35.00
C HIS A 791 8.59 0.08 35.99
N PRO A 792 9.39 -1.01 36.07
CA PRO A 792 10.70 -0.99 36.71
C PRO A 792 11.67 0.03 36.09
N GLN A 793 12.72 0.38 36.82
CA GLN A 793 13.85 1.15 36.31
C GLN A 793 14.51 0.40 35.14
N LEU A 794 15.13 1.12 34.21
CA LEU A 794 15.95 0.53 33.16
C LEU A 794 17.09 1.46 32.78
N PHE A 795 18.27 0.92 32.49
CA PHE A 795 19.36 1.68 31.89
C PHE A 795 19.39 1.39 30.40
N ILE A 796 19.20 2.43 29.60
CA ILE A 796 19.01 2.32 28.16
C ILE A 796 20.28 2.75 27.44
N PRO A 797 20.88 1.88 26.60
CA PRO A 797 21.94 2.32 25.70
C PRO A 797 21.49 3.50 24.86
N ASN A 798 22.31 4.55 24.81
CA ASN A 798 22.07 5.76 24.04
C ASN A 798 23.33 6.11 23.23
N GLY A 799 23.76 5.14 22.42
CA GLY A 799 24.99 5.18 21.66
C GLY A 799 26.23 5.21 22.55
N HIS A 800 27.27 5.83 22.04
CA HIS A 800 28.61 5.82 22.61
C HIS A 800 29.14 7.25 22.79
N PRO A 801 29.94 7.53 23.83
CA PRO A 801 30.62 8.80 23.98
C PRO A 801 31.41 9.15 22.72
N GLY A 802 31.24 10.38 22.23
CA GLY A 802 31.76 10.84 20.94
C GLY A 802 30.68 10.98 19.87
N ASP A 803 31.07 10.78 18.61
CA ASP A 803 30.26 11.02 17.43
C ASP A 803 30.46 9.91 16.38
N GLN A 804 30.09 10.17 15.13
CA GLN A 804 30.24 9.22 14.03
C GLN A 804 31.68 9.07 13.52
N PHE A 805 32.62 9.87 14.02
CA PHE A 805 34.02 9.85 13.62
C PHE A 805 34.93 9.33 14.73
N SER A 806 34.53 9.50 15.99
CA SER A 806 35.31 9.05 17.15
C SER A 806 34.43 8.45 18.24
N VAL A 807 34.86 7.31 18.77
CA VAL A 807 34.28 6.64 19.94
C VAL A 807 35.38 6.18 20.88
N THR A 808 35.05 5.97 22.16
CA THR A 808 35.98 5.44 23.15
C THR A 808 35.97 3.91 23.12
N ASN A 809 37.11 3.27 22.82
CA ASN A 809 37.26 1.81 22.88
C ASN A 809 37.40 1.34 24.34
N ASP A 810 36.66 0.30 24.71
CA ASP A 810 36.69 -0.29 26.06
C ASP A 810 37.88 -1.24 26.30
N GLY A 811 38.74 -1.45 25.29
CA GLY A 811 39.88 -2.36 25.32
C GLY A 811 39.57 -3.77 24.80
N SER A 812 38.29 -4.09 24.56
CA SER A 812 37.83 -5.36 23.98
C SER A 812 37.50 -5.27 22.49
N GLY A 813 37.67 -4.09 21.88
CA GLY A 813 37.27 -3.81 20.50
C GLY A 813 35.84 -3.28 20.39
N LYS A 814 35.15 -3.05 21.50
CA LYS A 814 33.82 -2.42 21.55
C LYS A 814 33.94 -0.97 21.98
N ALA A 815 32.99 -0.15 21.56
CA ALA A 815 32.83 1.19 22.08
C ALA A 815 32.17 1.13 23.48
N THR A 816 32.60 1.98 24.40
CA THR A 816 31.92 2.13 25.70
C THR A 816 30.50 2.66 25.50
N ASP A 817 29.53 2.17 26.25
CA ASP A 817 28.16 2.68 26.18
C ASP A 817 27.98 3.99 26.94
N ASN A 818 27.15 4.87 26.38
CA ASN A 818 26.50 5.94 27.13
C ASN A 818 25.09 5.46 27.51
N LEU A 819 24.72 5.53 28.79
CA LEU A 819 23.44 5.01 29.28
C LEU A 819 22.52 6.16 29.73
N ILE A 820 21.24 6.09 29.35
CA ILE A 820 20.17 6.92 29.91
C ILE A 820 19.46 6.11 30.99
N GLU A 821 19.27 6.70 32.17
CA GLU A 821 18.42 6.13 33.20
C GLU A 821 16.94 6.43 32.90
N LEU A 822 16.16 5.37 32.81
CA LEU A 822 14.71 5.40 32.94
C LEU A 822 14.36 5.01 34.38
N VAL A 823 13.86 5.96 35.16
CA VAL A 823 13.55 5.74 36.58
C VAL A 823 12.38 4.77 36.76
N ALA A 824 12.34 4.05 37.89
CA ALA A 824 11.18 3.22 38.22
C ALA A 824 9.92 4.08 38.45
N VAL A 825 8.81 3.70 37.84
CA VAL A 825 7.53 4.41 37.94
C VAL A 825 6.49 3.51 38.62
N GLY A 826 5.76 4.06 39.59
CA GLY A 826 4.66 3.36 40.27
C GLY A 826 3.31 3.59 39.59
N ASN A 827 2.25 3.00 40.14
CA ASN A 827 0.91 3.04 39.56
C ASN A 827 0.34 4.44 39.28
N SER A 828 0.81 5.48 39.99
CA SER A 828 0.34 6.86 39.86
C SER A 828 1.00 7.62 38.71
N GLY A 829 1.97 7.01 38.03
CA GLY A 829 2.71 7.63 36.94
C GLY A 829 3.96 8.37 37.37
N GLY A 830 4.72 8.81 36.38
CA GLY A 830 5.98 9.52 36.50
C GLY A 830 6.01 10.80 35.66
N SER A 831 7.20 11.21 35.25
CA SER A 831 7.35 12.38 34.37
C SER A 831 6.69 12.11 33.01
N PRO A 832 6.03 13.11 32.39
CA PRO A 832 5.43 12.94 31.08
C PRO A 832 6.46 12.57 30.00
N ILE A 833 6.14 11.59 29.16
CA ILE A 833 6.88 11.29 27.95
C ILE A 833 6.77 12.49 27.01
N VAL A 834 7.92 12.95 26.49
CA VAL A 834 7.99 14.00 25.49
C VAL A 834 8.04 13.42 24.08
N PRO A 835 7.51 14.14 23.06
CA PRO A 835 7.65 13.74 21.67
C PRO A 835 9.12 13.57 21.25
N PHE A 836 9.35 12.78 20.21
CA PHE A 836 10.68 12.58 19.61
C PHE A 836 11.37 13.92 19.31
N LEU A 837 12.64 14.05 19.70
CA LEU A 837 13.44 15.29 19.61
C LEU A 837 12.80 16.51 20.30
N ASN A 838 11.82 16.30 21.19
CA ASN A 838 10.95 17.35 21.72
C ASN A 838 10.36 18.24 20.61
N ALA A 839 10.11 17.63 19.45
CA ALA A 839 9.69 18.34 18.26
C ALA A 839 8.23 18.79 18.40
N ASN A 840 7.93 19.99 17.92
CA ASN A 840 6.56 20.41 17.75
C ASN A 840 5.94 19.57 16.61
N PRO A 841 4.82 18.84 16.87
CA PRO A 841 4.21 17.94 15.88
C PRO A 841 3.78 18.63 14.59
N PHE A 842 3.68 19.96 14.62
CA PHE A 842 3.28 20.80 13.50
C PHE A 842 4.44 21.36 12.65
N LEU A 843 5.70 21.04 12.96
CA LEU A 843 6.86 21.51 12.17
C LEU A 843 7.01 20.74 10.86
N GLY A 844 7.23 21.44 9.75
CA GLY A 844 7.42 20.85 8.42
C GLY A 844 8.88 20.67 7.98
N LYS A 845 9.06 20.30 6.70
CA LYS A 845 10.30 19.85 6.02
C LYS A 845 11.56 20.74 6.16
N ASN A 846 11.44 21.99 6.63
CA ASN A 846 12.55 22.95 6.71
C ASN A 846 12.79 23.48 8.14
N GLY A 847 12.14 22.91 9.17
CA GLY A 847 12.15 23.50 10.52
C GLY A 847 11.42 24.85 10.61
N ALA A 848 10.97 25.41 9.48
CA ALA A 848 10.02 26.50 9.44
C ALA A 848 8.70 26.00 10.04
N GLU A 849 8.21 26.72 11.05
CA GLU A 849 6.82 26.66 11.42
C GLU A 849 5.99 26.91 10.16
N VAL A 850 5.16 25.93 9.80
CA VAL A 850 3.88 26.31 9.24
C VAL A 850 3.22 27.10 10.36
N ASP A 851 2.98 28.39 10.12
CA ASP A 851 2.40 29.35 11.04
C ASP A 851 1.08 28.81 11.62
N ILE A 852 1.19 28.06 12.72
CA ILE A 852 0.07 27.75 13.58
C ILE A 852 -0.02 28.90 14.55
N ARG A 853 -0.81 29.87 14.12
CA ARG A 853 -1.40 30.86 14.99
C ARG A 853 -1.90 30.16 16.26
N ASN A 854 -1.30 30.56 17.38
CA ASN A 854 -1.91 30.58 18.70
C ASN A 854 -2.32 29.20 19.27
N ILE A 855 -1.42 28.55 20.01
CA ILE A 855 -1.83 27.58 21.03
C ILE A 855 -2.57 28.36 22.12
N LYS A 856 -3.91 28.32 22.08
CA LYS A 856 -4.78 28.81 23.15
C LYS A 856 -4.75 27.78 24.28
N SER A 857 -4.24 28.14 25.45
CA SER A 857 -4.64 27.46 26.69
C SER A 857 -5.95 28.08 27.17
N ASP A 858 -6.90 27.26 27.64
CA ASP A 858 -8.26 27.72 28.00
C ASP A 858 -8.34 28.54 29.31
N ASP A 859 -7.19 28.85 29.94
CA ASP A 859 -7.14 29.76 31.07
C ASP A 859 -7.05 31.21 30.60
N LYS A 860 -8.10 32.00 30.87
CA LYS A 860 -8.07 33.46 30.68
C LYS A 860 -7.04 34.07 31.64
N PRO A 861 -5.95 34.67 31.15
CA PRO A 861 -4.95 35.29 32.03
C PRO A 861 -5.54 36.55 32.69
N GLY A 862 -5.16 36.80 33.95
CA GLY A 862 -5.67 37.93 34.73
C GLY A 862 -5.05 39.28 34.38
N ASP A 863 -3.82 39.27 33.84
CA ASP A 863 -3.02 40.47 33.57
C ASP A 863 -2.32 40.38 32.21
N PHE A 864 -1.88 41.53 31.67
CA PHE A 864 -0.95 41.55 30.55
C PHE A 864 0.46 41.17 31.03
N SER A 865 1.16 40.28 30.33
CA SER A 865 2.54 39.92 30.68
C SER A 865 3.41 39.66 29.46
N LEU A 866 4.73 39.83 29.61
CA LEU A 866 5.76 39.41 28.66
C LEU A 866 6.84 38.65 29.43
N SER A 867 7.01 37.38 29.14
CA SER A 867 7.97 36.48 29.79
C SER A 867 9.37 36.64 29.22
N GLN A 868 10.37 36.24 30.01
CA GLN A 868 11.74 36.09 29.53
C GLN A 868 11.81 35.00 28.45
N ASN A 869 12.60 35.20 27.40
CA ASN A 869 12.73 34.25 26.33
C ASN A 869 13.47 32.99 26.80
N TYR A 870 13.14 31.82 26.24
CA TYR A 870 13.77 30.55 26.59
C TYR A 870 14.04 29.70 25.34
N PRO A 871 15.25 29.13 25.18
CA PRO A 871 16.44 29.34 26.01
C PRO A 871 16.96 30.79 25.92
N ASN A 872 17.83 31.20 26.87
CA ASN A 872 18.55 32.47 26.85
C ASN A 872 19.89 32.33 27.63
N PRO A 873 21.07 32.39 26.99
CA PRO A 873 21.27 32.60 25.56
C PRO A 873 20.71 31.45 24.73
N PHE A 874 20.33 31.74 23.49
CA PHE A 874 19.78 30.73 22.58
C PHE A 874 20.59 30.60 21.30
N ASN A 875 20.59 29.37 20.75
CA ASN A 875 21.09 29.01 19.44
C ASN A 875 20.33 27.75 18.94
N PRO A 876 19.66 27.74 17.78
CA PRO A 876 19.35 28.87 16.89
C PRO A 876 18.00 29.55 17.20
N VAL A 877 17.13 28.96 18.02
CA VAL A 877 15.74 29.42 18.23
C VAL A 877 15.44 29.77 19.69
N THR A 878 14.59 30.76 19.93
CA THR A 878 14.04 31.09 21.26
C THR A 878 12.53 31.24 21.26
N LYS A 879 11.91 30.98 22.40
CA LYS A 879 10.46 31.18 22.64
C LYS A 879 10.23 32.47 23.40
N ILE A 880 9.32 33.32 22.94
CA ILE A 880 8.85 34.54 23.60
C ILE A 880 7.38 34.35 23.99
N GLN A 881 7.07 34.39 25.28
CA GLN A 881 5.69 34.19 25.75
C GLN A 881 5.09 35.50 26.25
N TYR A 882 3.80 35.72 26.00
CA TYR A 882 3.05 36.85 26.54
C TYR A 882 1.59 36.47 26.81
N SER A 883 0.90 37.26 27.63
CA SER A 883 -0.50 37.05 27.96
C SER A 883 -1.33 38.32 27.75
N LEU A 884 -2.58 38.15 27.32
CA LEU A 884 -3.56 39.20 27.06
C LEU A 884 -4.84 38.91 27.85
N PRO A 885 -5.22 39.70 28.87
CA PRO A 885 -6.44 39.45 29.65
C PRO A 885 -7.71 39.82 28.88
N VAL A 886 -7.59 40.63 27.82
CA VAL A 886 -8.68 41.10 26.96
C VAL A 886 -8.22 41.16 25.50
N ASN A 887 -9.18 41.14 24.57
CA ASN A 887 -8.90 41.35 23.15
C ASN A 887 -8.10 42.64 22.93
N SER A 888 -7.02 42.56 22.17
CA SER A 888 -6.04 43.63 22.04
C SER A 888 -5.46 43.72 20.62
N GLU A 889 -5.13 44.94 20.17
CA GLU A 889 -4.20 45.18 19.06
C GLU A 889 -2.77 44.94 19.59
N VAL A 890 -2.04 43.98 19.01
CA VAL A 890 -0.74 43.52 19.52
C VAL A 890 0.36 43.68 18.50
N LYS A 891 1.47 44.27 18.93
CA LYS A 891 2.72 44.37 18.17
C LYS A 891 3.90 43.83 18.98
N LEU A 892 4.57 42.78 18.49
CA LEU A 892 5.78 42.21 19.07
C LEU A 892 6.95 42.40 18.09
N VAL A 893 7.98 43.12 18.52
CA VAL A 893 9.09 43.54 17.65
C VAL A 893 10.44 43.25 18.30
N ILE A 894 11.39 42.77 17.49
CA ILE A 894 12.80 42.61 17.85
C ILE A 894 13.58 43.85 17.42
N TYR A 895 14.42 44.33 18.34
CA TYR A 895 15.33 45.45 18.16
C TYR A 895 16.77 45.02 18.44
N ASP A 896 17.72 45.67 17.76
CA ASP A 896 19.13 45.59 18.12
C ASP A 896 19.45 46.50 19.32
N MET A 897 20.72 46.52 19.77
CA MET A 897 21.16 47.38 20.88
C MET A 897 21.14 48.89 20.56
N LEU A 898 21.03 49.27 19.28
CA LEU A 898 20.90 50.66 18.84
C LEU A 898 19.42 51.10 18.77
N GLY A 899 18.49 50.18 19.03
CA GLY A 899 17.04 50.42 18.95
C GLY A 899 16.49 50.38 17.53
N GLN A 900 17.25 49.86 16.56
CA GLN A 900 16.75 49.66 15.20
C GLN A 900 15.88 48.39 15.17
N GLU A 901 14.74 48.48 14.50
CA GLU A 901 13.86 47.33 14.31
C GLU A 901 14.55 46.30 13.41
N VAL A 902 14.76 45.11 13.96
CA VAL A 902 15.35 43.95 13.27
C VAL A 902 14.25 43.13 12.59
N LYS A 903 13.16 42.86 13.32
CA LYS A 903 12.05 42.04 12.84
C LYS A 903 10.77 42.29 13.64
N THR A 904 9.67 42.61 12.97
CA THR A 904 8.33 42.48 13.56
C THR A 904 7.89 41.01 13.52
N LEU A 905 7.55 40.45 14.69
CA LEU A 905 7.10 39.07 14.87
C LEU A 905 5.57 38.96 14.93
N VAL A 906 4.88 39.97 15.47
CA VAL A 906 3.42 40.05 15.56
C VAL A 906 3.01 41.49 15.28
N ASP A 907 1.97 41.70 14.48
CA ASP A 907 1.31 43.01 14.25
C ASP A 907 -0.15 42.81 13.81
N ILE A 908 -0.98 42.31 14.74
CA ILE A 908 -2.37 41.90 14.47
C ILE A 908 -3.28 42.16 15.68
N LYS A 909 -4.60 42.12 15.48
CA LYS A 909 -5.57 41.99 16.58
C LYS A 909 -5.60 40.54 17.09
N GLN A 910 -5.54 40.36 18.41
CA GLN A 910 -5.58 39.06 19.09
C GLN A 910 -6.64 39.06 20.19
N GLU A 911 -7.29 37.92 20.42
CA GLU A 911 -8.25 37.74 21.51
C GLU A 911 -7.56 37.70 22.90
N SER A 912 -8.31 37.62 23.99
CA SER A 912 -7.72 37.31 25.29
C SER A 912 -7.14 35.88 25.32
N GLY A 913 -5.93 35.69 25.82
CA GLY A 913 -5.28 34.40 25.93
C GLY A 913 -3.78 34.47 26.24
N ASN A 914 -3.16 33.31 26.40
CA ASN A 914 -1.70 33.17 26.47
C ASN A 914 -1.13 32.85 25.09
N TYR A 915 0.02 33.43 24.76
CA TYR A 915 0.65 33.38 23.45
C TYR A 915 2.12 33.01 23.58
N VAL A 916 2.63 32.23 22.63
CA VAL A 916 4.05 31.88 22.49
C VAL A 916 4.45 32.15 21.05
N VAL A 917 5.54 32.88 20.86
CA VAL A 917 6.11 33.22 19.55
C VAL A 917 7.54 32.70 19.49
N ASN A 918 7.85 31.89 18.49
CA ASN A 918 9.20 31.42 18.27
C ASN A 918 9.95 32.40 17.36
N TRP A 919 11.21 32.67 17.69
CA TRP A 919 12.09 33.51 16.88
C TRP A 919 13.39 32.78 16.58
N GLN A 920 13.68 32.65 15.29
CA GLN A 920 14.96 32.22 14.75
C GLN A 920 15.53 33.38 13.91
N PRO A 921 16.78 33.80 14.13
CA PRO A 921 17.39 34.89 13.40
C PRO A 921 18.00 34.41 12.08
N ASP A 922 17.51 34.96 10.96
CA ASP A 922 18.00 34.67 9.60
C ASP A 922 19.31 35.44 9.30
N ALA A 923 20.42 35.00 9.90
CA ALA A 923 21.79 35.53 9.74
C ALA A 923 22.18 36.77 10.56
N LEU A 924 21.72 36.86 11.81
CA LEU A 924 22.21 37.88 12.76
C LEU A 924 23.59 37.52 13.35
N ALA A 925 24.29 38.54 13.89
CA ALA A 925 25.52 38.32 14.65
C ALA A 925 25.20 37.89 16.09
N SER A 926 26.05 37.07 16.70
CA SER A 926 26.01 36.80 18.15
C SER A 926 26.00 38.13 18.91
N GLY A 927 25.06 38.30 19.83
CA GLY A 927 24.88 39.59 20.47
C GLY A 927 23.65 39.65 21.35
N ILE A 928 23.42 40.84 21.89
CA ILE A 928 22.26 41.15 22.70
C ILE A 928 21.20 41.78 21.79
N TYR A 929 19.96 41.34 21.93
CA TYR A 929 18.80 41.90 21.26
C TYR A 929 17.72 42.22 22.30
N ILE A 930 16.79 43.09 21.96
CA ILE A 930 15.65 43.46 22.80
C ILE A 930 14.38 43.07 22.06
N TYR A 931 13.44 42.41 22.73
CA TYR A 931 12.10 42.22 22.19
C TYR A 931 11.10 43.02 23.00
N ARG A 932 10.17 43.70 22.31
CA ARG A 932 9.15 44.55 22.91
C ARG A 932 7.77 44.12 22.46
N LEU A 933 6.89 43.93 23.44
CA LEU A 933 5.46 43.77 23.24
C LEU A 933 4.76 45.10 23.47
N GLU A 934 3.91 45.51 22.54
CA GLU A 934 2.93 46.56 22.70
C GLU A 934 1.53 45.93 22.53
N ALA A 935 0.68 46.04 23.53
CA ALA A 935 -0.69 45.53 23.47
C ALA A 935 -1.69 46.63 23.86
N LYS A 936 -2.67 46.90 23.02
CA LYS A 936 -3.72 47.90 23.25
C LYS A 936 -5.07 47.21 23.33
N ALA A 937 -5.66 47.21 24.52
CA ALA A 937 -6.99 46.64 24.73
C ALA A 937 -8.04 47.31 23.83
N GLU A 938 -8.93 46.52 23.26
CA GLU A 938 -10.00 46.99 22.40
C GLU A 938 -10.94 47.93 23.17
N GLY A 939 -11.22 49.11 22.61
CA GLY A 939 -11.99 50.17 23.29
C GLY A 939 -11.25 50.96 24.37
N SER A 940 -9.96 50.70 24.60
CA SER A 940 -9.13 51.44 25.57
C SER A 940 -8.10 52.35 24.89
N ALA A 941 -7.85 53.52 25.50
CA ALA A 941 -6.75 54.40 25.11
C ALA A 941 -5.40 53.98 25.73
N ARG A 942 -5.40 53.06 26.71
CA ARG A 942 -4.20 52.61 27.42
C ARG A 942 -3.51 51.48 26.65
N ARG A 943 -2.17 51.51 26.63
CA ARG A 943 -1.32 50.47 26.03
C ARG A 943 -0.46 49.82 27.12
N PHE A 944 -0.36 48.50 27.08
CA PHE A 944 0.67 47.75 27.79
C PHE A 944 1.92 47.71 26.92
N ILE A 945 3.05 48.13 27.46
CA ILE A 945 4.34 48.04 26.77
C ILE A 945 5.33 47.38 27.71
N ASN A 946 5.95 46.28 27.27
CA ASN A 946 6.99 45.60 28.03
C ASN A 946 8.14 45.22 27.09
N SER A 947 9.37 45.29 27.59
CA SER A 947 10.56 44.92 26.83
C SER A 947 11.46 44.02 27.66
N LYS A 948 12.09 43.05 27.00
CA LYS A 948 12.99 42.10 27.62
C LYS A 948 14.23 41.94 26.75
N LYS A 949 15.34 41.62 27.40
CA LYS A 949 16.64 41.42 26.77
C LYS A 949 16.82 39.94 26.44
N MET A 950 17.31 39.61 25.26
CA MET A 950 17.73 38.26 24.88
C MET A 950 19.16 38.26 24.38
N ILE A 951 19.85 37.13 24.53
CA ILE A 951 21.21 36.91 24.08
C ILE A 951 21.16 35.82 23.01
N TYR A 952 21.62 36.13 21.81
CA TYR A 952 21.77 35.18 20.72
C TYR A 952 23.25 34.80 20.60
N LEU A 953 23.53 33.50 20.55
CA LEU A 953 24.85 32.96 20.28
C LEU A 953 24.77 32.18 18.96
N LYS A 954 25.61 32.52 17.99
CA LYS A 954 25.75 31.81 16.71
C LYS A 954 26.66 30.62 16.84
#